data_AF-A0A2E6NQN1-F1
#
_entry.id   AF-A0A2E6NQN1-F1
#
_cell.length_a   1.000
_cell.length_b   1.000
_cell.length_c   1.000
_cell.angle_alpha   90.00
_cell.angle_beta   90.00
_cell.angle_gamma   90.00
#
_symmetry.space_group_name_H-M   'P 1'
#
loop_
_entity.id
_entity.type
_entity.pdbx_description
1 polymer ?
#
loop_
_entity_poly.entity_id
_entity_poly.type
_entity_poly.pdbx_seq_one_letter_code
_entity_poly.pdbx_strand_id
1 'polypeptide(L)'
;MRAYIAKCFCGLCSMALVLSLLTAPLRADVFFEDDFEMYFDDVDLEDEGWRVVEVANPIEISTFWTVLNPGGRANPPGEDGAPSAGNFLISDSDQGDASSDETGSGMSHDIWSPEIDLFDAKESVWLHFDCAAILNNNGKCVFDVDVSINGGETWQNVFRRVAPARIEAEPFASTENSDGYFGRIHLDITDIASGQAEVIIRWRHFEPHWDWWIAIDNVLIDDVAGPQGGEVFLLGLQDFAAGIPAEWEIMSLAEVPNEGTETWHTTDKGSRSVIENGGVFPYQDGHGVHRLEPPFAILDSDADPDPIEDEYLMTPVIDCSEAEEVYLHYKDEIWATDGAVQEVLFSIDGGASFEPVPLFSYNLGAGFDPGEDPFYAERVISVPAASFESKVVFAWHYQSGGNQYWWAIDDVHVTGTGEGLDSLNCANRNFRTEGFDPNAASVTMRWNVLDGDTRHELLANGDVIAGDLAADVETYTDESPPAGGAVTYSIRSYAGDELRTECEASPVEPRRCPADLSCCYDIATGEVTLSWLNGVNVEGRSWRIRRNGIPRTSVALDGDTYTDRITRPGVYEYTLELNGGNAAQCPGLPLSCSVVATGEGIAFYDDFECYADDANLTDAGWELVLSGGAPEDGSQFSVENPGGRGNTPTENGQPSQGKFLISDNDFGGADFSPGSGGSFDIVSPGFSCADMAEVWLHLDASIVLNNNGTCVVDIDVSGDGGDNWANVFRRVGAARAGADPLPQVDLSEDEPGGPREGNSDGFYGRLHLDISETAANEDNVKFRIRHFEPSWDWWVSIDNVQVDSVPSSGGEHLLLETDFNGGIPDDWDIESVDNLAPWSGVDSSPISLLNHNGGLFPDEADGRRLHYFDREFANVSCGNDPELGLDCINRAGNETLMTPPLDLSERTAVYLHVRSSILMTSATAEILLSLDGGETFEEEPVFSYSTEADFLRADGNAEVAHGDYILPVAAAAGQPDVVFAFHFDNPNQSAGWWAIDDVTISADGGPVVGPPPADEICDNGEDDDDDGLADCDDPDCEADAGCQVVKGPVFNRGDPDDNGSVQLTDGIFILNFLFIGGAAPSCFDSADADNNGSVQLTDGIYLLNFLFLGGAAPVEPGTSASPCGPDPAEPEDALGCESYSSCG
;
A
#
# COMPACT_ATOMS: atom_id res chain seq x y z
N MET A 1 40.15 13.58 35.71
CA MET A 1 41.48 13.07 35.26
C MET A 1 42.44 12.75 36.43
N ARG A 2 42.30 11.60 37.12
CA ARG A 2 43.28 11.04 38.09
C ARG A 2 42.91 9.61 38.51
N ALA A 3 43.01 8.64 37.59
CA ALA A 3 43.21 7.21 37.87
C ALA A 3 43.06 6.44 36.57
N TYR A 4 44.16 6.01 35.93
CA TYR A 4 44.27 4.80 35.11
C TYR A 4 45.70 4.74 34.53
N ILE A 5 46.68 4.45 35.39
CA ILE A 5 47.99 3.93 34.94
C ILE A 5 48.35 2.77 35.87
N ALA A 6 48.08 1.54 35.44
CA ALA A 6 48.75 0.35 35.96
C ALA A 6 48.58 -0.88 35.05
N LYS A 7 49.74 -1.45 34.66
CA LYS A 7 50.03 -2.72 33.94
C LYS A 7 50.09 -2.53 32.40
N CYS A 8 51.18 -2.83 31.69
CA CYS A 8 52.29 -3.75 31.91
C CYS A 8 53.62 -3.22 31.31
N PHE A 9 54.70 -3.34 32.08
CA PHE A 9 56.08 -3.11 31.64
C PHE A 9 56.69 -4.46 31.21
N CYS A 10 57.17 -4.58 29.97
CA CYS A 10 58.31 -5.47 29.65
C CYS A 10 59.10 -5.02 28.40
N GLY A 11 60.08 -4.14 28.64
CA GLY A 11 61.46 -4.31 28.17
C GLY A 11 61.76 -4.38 26.68
N LEU A 12 61.73 -3.24 25.97
CA LEU A 12 62.71 -2.88 24.92
C LEU A 12 62.50 -1.46 24.38
N CYS A 13 62.29 -0.44 25.24
CA CYS A 13 62.21 0.94 24.78
C CYS A 13 63.01 1.87 25.72
N SER A 14 64.31 2.00 25.49
CA SER A 14 65.17 2.96 26.18
C SER A 14 65.84 3.94 25.21
N MET A 15 65.28 4.12 24.02
CA MET A 15 65.77 5.11 23.06
C MET A 15 64.68 6.08 22.55
N ALA A 16 63.38 5.73 22.62
CA ALA A 16 62.28 6.64 22.28
C ALA A 16 61.96 7.67 23.39
N LEU A 17 62.17 7.32 24.67
CA LEU A 17 61.82 8.19 25.80
C LEU A 17 62.70 9.46 25.92
N VAL A 18 63.81 9.54 25.20
CA VAL A 18 64.72 10.71 25.26
C VAL A 18 64.48 11.70 24.11
N LEU A 19 63.76 11.29 23.05
CA LEU A 19 63.40 12.19 21.95
C LEU A 19 62.00 12.83 22.15
N SER A 20 61.08 12.16 22.84
CA SER A 20 59.75 12.69 23.22
C SER A 20 59.78 13.82 24.28
N LEU A 21 60.90 14.03 24.97
CA LEU A 21 61.06 15.14 25.94
C LEU A 21 61.49 16.47 25.29
N LEU A 22 61.66 16.53 23.96
CA LEU A 22 62.05 17.74 23.23
C LEU A 22 60.93 18.34 22.36
N THR A 23 59.76 17.72 22.32
CA THR A 23 58.52 18.27 21.79
C THR A 23 57.46 18.10 22.88
N ALA A 24 57.50 18.97 23.89
CA ALA A 24 56.28 19.22 24.64
C ALA A 24 55.24 19.70 23.60
N PRO A 25 54.02 19.14 23.55
CA PRO A 25 52.97 19.82 22.78
C PRO A 25 52.94 21.26 23.27
N LEU A 26 52.91 22.20 22.32
CA LEU A 26 52.57 23.58 22.64
C LEU A 26 51.33 23.52 23.52
N ARG A 27 51.39 24.18 24.68
CA ARG A 27 50.28 24.20 25.60
C ARG A 27 49.16 24.94 24.87
N ALA A 28 48.02 24.29 24.66
CA ALA A 28 46.82 24.92 24.13
C ALA A 28 46.54 26.21 24.91
N ASP A 29 46.35 27.29 24.19
CA ASP A 29 45.98 28.58 24.76
C ASP A 29 44.46 28.63 24.85
N VAL A 30 43.93 28.34 26.04
CA VAL A 30 42.50 28.50 26.34
C VAL A 30 42.18 29.98 26.51
N PHE A 31 41.28 30.47 25.66
CA PHE A 31 40.83 31.87 25.65
C PHE A 31 39.57 32.08 26.49
N PHE A 32 38.66 31.11 26.50
CA PHE A 32 37.44 31.11 27.31
C PHE A 32 37.02 29.68 27.61
N GLU A 33 36.55 29.40 28.82
CA GLU A 33 35.96 28.11 29.20
C GLU A 33 34.83 28.33 30.20
N ASP A 34 33.73 27.61 30.05
CA ASP A 34 32.61 27.57 30.99
C ASP A 34 31.89 26.21 30.91
N ASP A 35 31.80 25.52 32.04
CA ASP A 35 31.09 24.24 32.20
C ASP A 35 29.76 24.41 32.96
N PHE A 36 29.34 25.64 33.24
CA PHE A 36 28.11 26.01 33.95
C PHE A 36 27.93 25.47 35.39
N GLU A 37 28.84 24.64 35.89
CA GLU A 37 28.78 24.00 37.21
C GLU A 37 28.82 24.98 38.39
N MET A 38 29.31 26.20 38.15
CA MET A 38 29.48 27.20 39.20
C MET A 38 28.22 28.04 39.49
N TYR A 39 27.19 27.94 38.65
CA TYR A 39 25.96 28.73 38.76
C TYR A 39 24.86 27.94 39.48
N PHE A 40 24.27 28.48 40.54
CA PHE A 40 23.15 27.82 41.24
C PHE A 40 21.78 28.31 40.75
N ASP A 41 21.74 29.49 40.16
CA ASP A 41 20.58 30.12 39.53
C ASP A 41 21.02 31.11 38.45
N ASP A 42 20.06 31.66 37.71
CA ASP A 42 20.34 32.57 36.60
C ASP A 42 20.92 33.93 37.06
N VAL A 43 20.80 34.28 38.35
CA VAL A 43 21.41 35.50 38.89
C VAL A 43 22.92 35.32 39.02
N ASP A 44 23.37 34.15 39.48
CA ASP A 44 24.79 33.82 39.54
C ASP A 44 25.42 33.82 38.13
N LEU A 45 24.69 33.33 37.12
CA LEU A 45 25.09 33.33 35.72
C LEU A 45 25.27 34.77 35.18
N GLU A 46 24.29 35.65 35.37
CA GLU A 46 24.35 37.05 34.94
C GLU A 46 25.47 37.84 35.65
N ASP A 47 25.73 37.57 36.93
CA ASP A 47 26.77 38.24 37.72
C ASP A 47 28.19 37.95 37.19
N GLU A 48 28.42 36.80 36.56
CA GLU A 48 29.69 36.44 35.90
C GLU A 48 29.78 36.91 34.43
N GLY A 49 28.74 37.58 33.93
CA GLY A 49 28.79 38.39 32.70
C GLY A 49 28.08 37.80 31.49
N TRP A 50 27.49 36.61 31.60
CA TRP A 50 26.51 36.09 30.65
C TRP A 50 25.28 36.97 30.62
N ARG A 51 24.58 37.01 29.48
CA ARG A 51 23.40 37.88 29.31
C ARG A 51 22.27 37.14 28.63
N VAL A 52 21.17 36.95 29.33
CA VAL A 52 19.90 36.54 28.73
C VAL A 52 19.29 37.76 28.05
N VAL A 53 19.07 37.68 26.74
CA VAL A 53 18.62 38.77 25.90
C VAL A 53 17.36 38.36 25.15
N GLU A 54 16.28 39.05 25.48
CA GLU A 54 14.96 38.79 24.91
C GLU A 54 14.59 39.82 23.84
N VAL A 55 14.20 39.33 22.66
CA VAL A 55 13.79 40.17 21.53
C VAL A 55 12.27 40.10 21.34
N ALA A 56 11.65 41.24 21.02
CA ALA A 56 10.21 41.41 20.81
C ALA A 56 9.27 41.25 22.04
N ASN A 57 9.82 41.20 23.27
CA ASN A 57 9.09 41.04 24.55
C ASN A 57 8.23 39.75 24.59
N PRO A 58 8.86 38.56 24.63
CA PRO A 58 8.14 37.31 24.86
C PRO A 58 7.38 37.37 26.20
N ILE A 59 6.18 36.79 26.21
CA ILE A 59 5.28 36.82 27.38
C ILE A 59 5.64 35.72 28.37
N GLU A 60 6.38 34.71 27.92
CA GLU A 60 6.68 33.52 28.69
C GLU A 60 7.85 33.75 29.68
N ILE A 61 7.62 33.38 30.94
CA ILE A 61 8.54 33.60 32.06
C ILE A 61 9.37 32.35 32.41
N SER A 62 9.36 31.34 31.55
CA SER A 62 9.95 30.01 31.79
C SER A 62 10.69 29.39 30.59
N THR A 63 10.79 30.09 29.45
CA THR A 63 11.36 29.58 28.19
C THR A 63 12.69 30.21 27.78
N PHE A 64 13.13 31.24 28.50
CA PHE A 64 14.45 31.84 28.31
C PHE A 64 15.57 30.89 28.76
N TRP A 65 16.79 31.14 28.28
CA TRP A 65 17.97 30.36 28.66
C TRP A 65 18.21 30.37 30.18
N THR A 66 18.24 29.19 30.79
CA THR A 66 18.35 29.01 32.25
C THR A 66 19.27 27.84 32.60
N VAL A 67 19.91 27.91 33.78
CA VAL A 67 20.67 26.80 34.39
C VAL A 67 19.81 25.89 35.28
N LEU A 68 18.52 26.23 35.47
CA LEU A 68 17.66 25.55 36.43
C LEU A 68 17.04 24.25 35.91
N ASN A 69 17.08 24.01 34.59
CA ASN A 69 16.50 22.85 33.90
C ASN A 69 15.08 22.50 34.40
N PRO A 70 14.09 23.38 34.18
CA PRO A 70 12.74 23.20 34.70
C PRO A 70 12.04 21.93 34.16
N GLY A 71 12.34 21.53 32.91
CA GLY A 71 11.80 20.32 32.27
C GLY A 71 12.47 19.02 32.74
N GLY A 72 13.58 19.10 33.49
CA GLY A 72 14.29 17.92 33.98
C GLY A 72 14.96 17.09 32.88
N ARG A 73 15.45 17.75 31.82
CA ARG A 73 16.12 17.14 30.67
C ARG A 73 17.46 16.50 31.04
N ALA A 74 17.89 15.55 30.22
CA ALA A 74 19.24 15.02 30.27
C ALA A 74 20.27 16.09 29.87
N ASN A 75 21.50 15.93 30.37
CA ASN A 75 22.62 16.79 29.99
C ASN A 75 22.95 16.64 28.50
N PRO A 76 23.38 17.72 27.82
CA PRO A 76 23.86 17.65 26.45
C PRO A 76 24.95 16.58 26.27
N PRO A 77 24.91 15.80 25.18
CA PRO A 77 25.90 14.77 24.89
C PRO A 77 27.26 15.36 24.47
N GLY A 78 28.34 14.69 24.88
CA GLY A 78 29.70 15.02 24.49
C GLY A 78 30.13 14.44 23.15
N GLU A 79 31.44 14.39 22.94
CA GLU A 79 32.09 13.84 21.73
C GLU A 79 31.71 12.36 21.45
N ASP A 80 31.52 11.57 22.50
CA ASP A 80 31.18 10.14 22.43
C ASP A 80 29.67 9.88 22.50
N GLY A 81 28.85 10.93 22.44
CA GLY A 81 27.39 10.85 22.56
C GLY A 81 26.89 10.59 23.98
N ALA A 82 27.80 10.40 24.96
CA ALA A 82 27.40 10.25 26.36
C ALA A 82 27.00 11.61 26.97
N PRO A 83 25.94 11.67 27.79
CA PRO A 83 25.55 12.89 28.48
C PRO A 83 26.69 13.46 29.32
N SER A 84 26.88 14.78 29.24
CA SER A 84 27.76 15.51 30.17
C SER A 84 27.24 15.40 31.62
N ALA A 85 27.96 15.98 32.58
CA ALA A 85 27.63 15.81 33.99
C ALA A 85 27.55 17.14 34.74
N GLY A 86 26.38 17.40 35.33
CA GLY A 86 26.16 18.50 36.25
C GLY A 86 25.18 19.53 35.70
N ASN A 87 25.41 20.82 35.95
CA ASN A 87 24.57 21.90 35.45
C ASN A 87 24.86 22.19 33.96
N PHE A 88 23.87 22.71 33.25
CA PHE A 88 24.01 23.09 31.84
C PHE A 88 23.03 24.21 31.53
N LEU A 89 23.17 24.85 30.36
CA LEU A 89 22.24 25.86 29.89
C LEU A 89 21.18 25.25 28.98
N ILE A 90 19.92 25.63 29.18
CA ILE A 90 18.80 25.19 28.36
C ILE A 90 17.80 26.31 28.10
N SER A 91 17.28 26.39 26.88
CA SER A 91 16.04 27.08 26.54
C SER A 91 15.00 26.02 26.22
N ASP A 92 13.97 25.93 27.06
CA ASP A 92 12.94 24.88 27.00
C ASP A 92 11.56 25.53 26.83
N SER A 93 11.03 25.51 25.62
CA SER A 93 9.77 26.18 25.28
C SER A 93 8.54 25.42 25.76
N ASP A 94 8.65 24.13 26.06
CA ASP A 94 7.50 23.34 26.51
C ASP A 94 7.10 23.62 27.97
N GLN A 95 7.99 24.25 28.73
CA GLN A 95 7.73 24.74 30.08
C GLN A 95 7.10 26.14 30.08
N GLY A 96 6.78 26.71 28.91
CA GLY A 96 6.09 27.97 28.72
C GLY A 96 4.61 27.96 29.13
N ASP A 97 4.06 29.10 29.57
CA ASP A 97 2.63 29.23 29.87
C ASP A 97 1.80 29.50 28.61
N ALA A 98 1.60 28.43 27.82
CA ALA A 98 0.81 28.38 26.59
C ALA A 98 -0.35 29.40 26.51
N SER A 99 -0.25 30.41 25.65
CA SER A 99 -1.36 30.95 24.82
C SER A 99 -1.07 32.20 23.95
N SER A 100 0.15 32.73 23.81
CA SER A 100 0.37 34.00 23.09
C SER A 100 1.37 34.04 21.93
N ASP A 101 2.11 32.97 21.69
CA ASP A 101 3.34 33.08 20.90
C ASP A 101 3.10 32.68 19.45
N GLU A 102 2.21 33.38 18.74
CA GLU A 102 1.90 33.07 17.33
C GLU A 102 3.18 33.03 16.46
N THR A 103 3.32 31.99 15.65
CA THR A 103 4.46 31.84 14.73
C THR A 103 4.62 33.05 13.81
N GLY A 104 5.85 33.59 13.70
CA GLY A 104 6.13 34.82 12.93
C GLY A 104 6.09 36.10 13.78
N SER A 105 6.19 35.96 15.10
CA SER A 105 6.23 37.02 16.10
C SER A 105 7.52 37.87 16.05
N GLY A 106 8.60 37.32 15.50
CA GLY A 106 9.97 37.81 15.58
C GLY A 106 10.61 37.65 16.96
N MET A 107 10.06 36.81 17.84
CA MET A 107 10.59 36.55 19.18
C MET A 107 11.83 35.67 19.15
N SER A 108 12.72 35.87 20.13
CA SER A 108 14.00 35.16 20.23
C SER A 108 14.48 35.14 21.67
N HIS A 109 14.80 33.95 22.17
CA HIS A 109 15.55 33.75 23.41
C HIS A 109 17.03 33.63 23.06
N ASP A 110 17.80 34.68 23.34
CA ASP A 110 19.24 34.70 23.07
C ASP A 110 20.01 34.61 24.40
N ILE A 111 21.07 33.81 24.43
CA ILE A 111 22.10 33.87 25.49
C ILE A 111 23.41 34.36 24.89
N TRP A 112 23.98 35.40 25.49
CA TRP A 112 25.26 35.99 25.05
C TRP A 112 26.35 35.66 26.05
N SER A 113 27.50 35.23 25.55
CA SER A 113 28.71 35.06 26.34
C SER A 113 29.16 36.39 26.97
N PRO A 114 30.02 36.35 28.00
CA PRO A 114 30.86 37.48 28.35
C PRO A 114 31.69 37.97 27.15
N GLU A 115 32.21 39.20 27.24
CA GLU A 115 33.12 39.75 26.23
C GLU A 115 34.49 39.04 26.34
N ILE A 116 34.93 38.43 25.24
CA ILE A 116 36.15 37.63 25.15
C ILE A 116 37.21 38.43 24.39
N ASP A 117 38.38 38.61 25.00
CA ASP A 117 39.52 39.30 24.38
C ASP A 117 40.41 38.30 23.63
N LEU A 118 40.24 38.25 22.30
CA LEU A 118 41.01 37.43 21.38
C LEU A 118 42.07 38.26 20.64
N PHE A 119 42.45 39.43 21.16
CA PHE A 119 43.35 40.33 20.46
C PHE A 119 44.73 39.71 20.20
N ASP A 120 45.23 38.87 21.11
CA ASP A 120 46.51 38.20 20.97
C ASP A 120 46.42 36.81 20.28
N ALA A 121 45.21 36.29 20.05
CA ALA A 121 44.96 35.02 19.35
C ALA A 121 45.03 35.24 17.83
N LYS A 122 46.22 35.11 17.24
CA LYS A 122 46.49 35.51 15.84
C LYS A 122 46.54 34.37 14.81
N GLU A 123 46.50 33.11 15.24
CA GLU A 123 46.77 31.95 14.36
C GLU A 123 45.59 30.99 14.24
N SER A 124 44.88 30.69 15.32
CA SER A 124 43.76 29.74 15.36
C SER A 124 42.81 30.12 16.49
N VAL A 125 41.49 30.10 16.24
CA VAL A 125 40.44 30.30 17.24
C VAL A 125 39.26 29.39 16.91
N TRP A 126 38.99 28.43 17.79
CA TRP A 126 37.89 27.47 17.65
C TRP A 126 36.91 27.60 18.79
N LEU A 127 35.63 27.36 18.51
CA LEU A 127 34.56 27.26 19.48
C LEU A 127 34.11 25.79 19.57
N HIS A 128 34.05 25.27 20.79
CA HIS A 128 33.57 23.94 21.12
C HIS A 128 32.47 24.01 22.16
N PHE A 129 31.43 23.21 22.03
CA PHE A 129 30.40 23.04 23.06
C PHE A 129 29.62 21.74 22.81
N ASP A 130 29.15 21.13 23.90
CA ASP A 130 28.25 19.98 23.87
C ASP A 130 26.83 20.49 23.59
N CYS A 131 26.07 19.78 22.76
CA CYS A 131 24.77 20.25 22.29
C CYS A 131 23.76 19.10 22.15
N ALA A 132 22.56 19.35 22.66
CA ALA A 132 21.35 18.65 22.26
C ALA A 132 20.34 19.72 21.84
N ALA A 133 20.04 19.76 20.54
CA ALA A 133 19.03 20.64 19.98
C ALA A 133 17.94 19.75 19.39
N ILE A 134 16.79 19.74 20.03
CA ILE A 134 15.60 19.13 19.44
C ILE A 134 14.69 20.27 19.02
N LEU A 135 14.56 20.39 17.72
CA LEU A 135 13.62 21.29 17.09
C LEU A 135 12.34 20.50 16.86
N ASN A 136 11.21 21.18 16.77
CA ASN A 136 9.90 20.63 16.45
C ASN A 136 9.55 21.01 15.01
N ASN A 137 8.56 20.33 14.45
CA ASN A 137 8.03 20.43 13.10
C ASN A 137 7.27 21.73 12.71
N ASN A 138 7.44 22.82 13.48
CA ASN A 138 6.69 24.06 13.28
C ASN A 138 7.14 24.88 12.04
N GLY A 139 8.25 24.48 11.41
CA GLY A 139 8.80 25.06 10.19
C GLY A 139 9.42 26.44 10.32
N LYS A 140 9.50 26.99 11.54
CA LYS A 140 9.86 28.41 11.76
C LYS A 140 10.86 28.60 12.88
N CYS A 141 11.06 27.64 13.78
CA CYS A 141 12.12 27.75 14.76
C CYS A 141 13.50 27.66 14.12
N VAL A 142 14.44 28.45 14.64
CA VAL A 142 15.84 28.42 14.24
C VAL A 142 16.75 28.39 15.46
N PHE A 143 17.67 27.44 15.48
CA PHE A 143 18.83 27.43 16.37
C PHE A 143 20.04 28.04 15.65
N ASP A 144 20.45 29.23 16.07
CA ASP A 144 21.61 29.93 15.50
C ASP A 144 22.75 30.04 16.53
N VAL A 145 23.99 29.89 16.04
CA VAL A 145 25.19 30.37 16.75
C VAL A 145 25.80 31.50 15.96
N ASP A 146 25.99 32.65 16.61
CA ASP A 146 26.49 33.86 15.98
C ASP A 146 27.71 34.43 16.72
N VAL A 147 28.60 35.07 15.96
CA VAL A 147 29.78 35.76 16.48
C VAL A 147 29.65 37.28 16.22
N SER A 148 29.90 38.07 17.25
CA SER A 148 30.06 39.53 17.16
C SER A 148 31.49 39.93 17.51
N ILE A 149 32.01 40.97 16.85
CA ILE A 149 33.37 41.51 17.07
C ILE A 149 33.38 42.99 17.47
N ASN A 150 32.20 43.52 17.81
CA ASN A 150 31.98 44.92 18.16
C ASN A 150 30.99 45.03 19.32
N GLY A 151 31.12 44.13 20.30
CA GLY A 151 30.30 44.14 21.52
C GLY A 151 28.80 43.92 21.28
N GLY A 152 28.43 43.22 20.20
CA GLY A 152 27.04 42.87 19.88
C GLY A 152 26.31 43.83 18.93
N GLU A 153 26.99 44.83 18.33
CA GLU A 153 26.36 45.75 17.37
C GLU A 153 26.02 45.07 16.03
N THR A 154 26.86 44.14 15.57
CA THR A 154 26.63 43.32 14.36
C THR A 154 27.03 41.87 14.61
N TRP A 155 26.36 40.94 13.91
CA TRP A 155 26.49 39.50 14.11
C TRP A 155 26.78 38.79 12.79
N GLN A 156 27.59 37.74 12.83
CA GLN A 156 27.82 36.80 11.74
C GLN A 156 27.43 35.40 12.20
N ASN A 157 26.54 34.75 11.48
CA ASN A 157 26.12 33.38 11.76
C ASN A 157 27.23 32.40 11.37
N VAL A 158 27.54 31.46 12.26
CA VAL A 158 28.56 30.42 12.07
C VAL A 158 27.99 29.00 12.15
N PHE A 159 26.76 28.86 12.64
CA PHE A 159 26.03 27.60 12.67
C PHE A 159 24.52 27.89 12.68
N ARG A 160 23.76 27.04 11.99
CA ARG A 160 22.30 27.12 11.93
C ARG A 160 21.69 25.72 11.89
N ARG A 161 20.60 25.54 12.63
CA ARG A 161 19.59 24.49 12.42
C ARG A 161 18.21 25.12 12.34
N VAL A 162 17.33 24.55 11.51
CA VAL A 162 15.98 25.04 11.27
C VAL A 162 14.98 23.91 11.55
N ALA A 163 13.90 24.24 12.23
CA ALA A 163 12.77 23.32 12.40
C ALA A 163 12.25 22.86 11.03
N PRO A 164 12.05 21.55 10.80
CA PRO A 164 11.30 21.07 9.64
C PRO A 164 9.84 21.56 9.72
N ALA A 165 9.10 21.63 8.60
CA ALA A 165 7.74 22.19 8.55
C ALA A 165 6.71 21.11 8.19
N ARG A 166 5.68 20.83 9.00
CA ARG A 166 4.63 19.83 8.66
C ARG A 166 3.37 20.37 7.95
N ILE A 167 3.06 21.67 8.06
CA ILE A 167 1.69 22.15 7.73
C ILE A 167 1.59 23.50 6.99
N GLU A 168 2.69 24.22 6.70
CA GLU A 168 2.60 25.53 6.03
C GLU A 168 3.72 25.77 5.01
N ALA A 169 3.37 26.33 3.85
CA ALA A 169 4.31 26.77 2.82
C ALA A 169 4.82 28.21 3.07
N GLU A 170 6.15 28.36 3.16
CA GLU A 170 7.02 29.58 3.10
C GLU A 170 6.65 30.81 4.00
N PRO A 171 7.63 31.54 4.61
CA PRO A 171 8.98 31.76 4.08
C PRO A 171 10.18 31.33 4.98
N PHE A 172 11.10 30.56 4.38
CA PHE A 172 12.57 30.44 4.57
C PHE A 172 13.18 30.00 5.94
N ALA A 173 14.30 29.26 6.00
CA ALA A 173 15.48 29.23 5.12
C ALA A 173 16.02 27.82 4.83
N SER A 174 16.17 27.49 3.53
CA SER A 174 16.82 26.31 2.93
C SER A 174 16.71 24.99 3.70
N THR A 175 16.12 23.99 3.05
CA THR A 175 16.28 22.56 3.33
C THR A 175 17.73 22.10 3.18
N GLU A 176 18.75 22.84 3.63
CA GLU A 176 20.15 22.39 3.74
C GLU A 176 20.55 22.16 5.21
N ASN A 177 19.82 22.76 6.16
CA ASN A 177 20.15 22.75 7.59
C ASN A 177 18.91 22.51 8.47
N SER A 178 17.92 21.74 8.01
CA SER A 178 16.84 21.31 8.91
C SER A 178 17.37 20.27 9.92
N ASP A 179 16.53 19.85 10.86
CA ASP A 179 16.75 18.72 11.78
C ASP A 179 17.47 19.12 13.08
N GLY A 180 17.37 18.25 14.08
CA GLY A 180 18.05 18.44 15.35
C GLY A 180 19.57 18.29 15.25
N TYR A 181 20.26 18.52 16.36
CA TYR A 181 21.68 18.15 16.51
C TYR A 181 21.92 17.45 17.84
N PHE A 182 22.72 16.38 17.81
CA PHE A 182 23.07 15.60 18.99
C PHE A 182 24.58 15.28 19.01
N GLY A 183 25.31 15.91 19.93
CA GLY A 183 26.74 15.68 20.18
C GLY A 183 27.52 16.97 20.43
N ARG A 184 28.85 16.88 20.40
CA ARG A 184 29.72 18.06 20.41
C ARG A 184 29.76 18.77 19.06
N ILE A 185 29.76 20.10 19.08
CA ILE A 185 29.95 20.97 17.93
C ILE A 185 31.35 21.59 17.98
N HIS A 186 32.06 21.62 16.84
CA HIS A 186 33.32 22.34 16.67
C HIS A 186 33.19 23.34 15.52
N LEU A 187 33.39 24.64 15.80
CA LEU A 187 33.27 25.71 14.81
C LEU A 187 34.60 26.47 14.69
N ASP A 188 35.15 26.53 13.49
CA ASP A 188 36.28 27.42 13.18
C ASP A 188 35.76 28.86 13.08
N ILE A 189 36.12 29.68 14.06
CA ILE A 189 35.76 31.10 14.08
C ILE A 189 36.99 31.98 13.83
N THR A 190 38.11 31.41 13.40
CA THR A 190 39.41 32.07 13.24
C THR A 190 39.29 33.30 12.34
N ASP A 191 38.69 33.16 11.17
CA ASP A 191 38.56 34.25 10.19
C ASP A 191 37.72 35.43 10.68
N ILE A 192 36.84 35.20 11.66
CA ILE A 192 35.95 36.21 12.23
C ILE A 192 36.59 36.84 13.47
N ALA A 193 37.01 36.00 14.42
CA ALA A 193 37.32 36.39 15.79
C ALA A 193 38.82 36.62 16.05
N SER A 194 39.71 36.05 15.22
CA SER A 194 41.16 36.18 15.44
C SER A 194 41.59 37.64 15.47
N GLY A 195 42.27 38.00 16.57
CA GLY A 195 42.84 39.32 16.75
C GLY A 195 41.84 40.43 17.08
N GLN A 196 40.61 40.09 17.44
CA GLN A 196 39.56 41.02 17.89
C GLN A 196 39.50 41.06 19.43
N ALA A 197 39.18 42.21 20.03
CA ALA A 197 39.20 42.38 21.48
C ALA A 197 37.81 42.37 22.15
N GLU A 198 36.75 42.55 21.35
CA GLU A 198 35.36 42.72 21.84
C GLU A 198 34.47 41.61 21.26
N VAL A 199 34.91 40.35 21.40
CA VAL A 199 34.21 39.18 20.83
C VAL A 199 33.10 38.71 21.75
N ILE A 200 31.92 38.42 21.20
CA ILE A 200 30.79 37.82 21.91
C ILE A 200 30.23 36.69 21.06
N ILE A 201 29.95 35.55 21.69
CA ILE A 201 29.22 34.44 21.09
C ILE A 201 27.75 34.51 21.55
N ARG A 202 26.82 34.30 20.62
CA ARG A 202 25.40 34.20 20.91
C ARG A 202 24.88 32.84 20.48
N TRP A 203 24.17 32.16 21.37
CA TRP A 203 23.27 31.07 21.04
C TRP A 203 21.85 31.60 21.04
N ARG A 204 21.10 31.28 20.01
CA ARG A 204 19.78 31.86 19.73
C ARG A 204 18.77 30.76 19.50
N HIS A 205 17.66 30.81 20.24
CA HIS A 205 16.46 30.02 20.03
C HIS A 205 15.37 30.98 19.50
N PHE A 206 15.22 31.03 18.18
CA PHE A 206 14.38 32.01 17.47
C PHE A 206 13.04 31.41 17.08
N GLU A 207 11.93 32.11 17.33
CA GLU A 207 10.54 31.61 17.15
C GLU A 207 10.31 30.24 17.82
N PRO A 208 10.59 30.10 19.12
CA PRO A 208 10.51 28.83 19.88
C PRO A 208 9.06 28.36 20.12
N HIS A 209 8.09 28.84 19.33
CA HIS A 209 6.67 28.58 19.56
C HIS A 209 6.35 27.11 19.42
N TRP A 210 5.92 26.49 20.53
CA TRP A 210 5.70 25.04 20.58
C TRP A 210 6.92 24.26 20.09
N ASP A 211 8.10 24.86 20.18
CA ASP A 211 9.31 24.11 19.98
C ASP A 211 9.64 23.32 21.25
N TRP A 212 10.49 22.32 21.15
CA TRP A 212 10.89 21.49 22.25
C TRP A 212 11.93 22.20 23.11
N TRP A 213 13.22 22.03 22.81
CA TRP A 213 14.26 22.62 23.63
C TRP A 213 15.65 22.54 22.98
N ILE A 214 16.50 23.50 23.36
CA ILE A 214 17.92 23.53 22.99
C ILE A 214 18.73 23.62 24.26
N ALA A 215 19.70 22.72 24.41
CA ALA A 215 20.62 22.69 25.54
C ALA A 215 22.07 22.70 25.07
N ILE A 216 22.91 23.43 25.81
CA ILE A 216 24.36 23.51 25.60
C ILE A 216 25.13 23.33 26.90
N ASP A 217 26.33 22.77 26.79
CA ASP A 217 27.25 22.61 27.91
C ASP A 217 28.72 22.65 27.46
N ASN A 218 29.66 22.76 28.40
CA ASN A 218 31.11 22.67 28.18
C ASN A 218 31.62 23.61 27.06
N VAL A 219 31.26 24.89 27.14
CA VAL A 219 31.70 25.91 26.18
C VAL A 219 33.19 26.18 26.34
N LEU A 220 33.95 25.99 25.25
CA LEU A 220 35.39 26.19 25.21
C LEU A 220 35.78 26.97 23.96
N ILE A 221 36.62 27.99 24.12
CA ILE A 221 37.29 28.69 23.02
C ILE A 221 38.79 28.60 23.24
N ASP A 222 39.49 27.98 22.31
CA ASP A 222 40.94 27.81 22.36
C ASP A 222 41.56 27.85 20.94
N ASP A 223 42.85 27.53 20.85
CA ASP A 223 43.60 27.45 19.59
C ASP A 223 43.65 26.03 18.99
N VAL A 224 42.88 25.09 19.53
CA VAL A 224 42.89 23.67 19.16
C VAL A 224 41.74 23.40 18.20
N ALA A 225 42.05 22.96 16.99
CA ALA A 225 41.01 22.52 16.07
C ALA A 225 40.29 21.28 16.61
N GLY A 226 38.98 21.17 16.35
CA GLY A 226 38.28 19.89 16.45
C GLY A 226 38.87 18.87 15.47
N PRO A 227 38.54 17.58 15.58
CA PRO A 227 39.01 16.58 14.62
C PRO A 227 38.71 17.00 13.16
N GLN A 228 39.74 17.06 12.31
CA GLN A 228 39.61 17.49 10.90
C GLN A 228 39.84 16.35 9.89
N GLY A 229 40.21 15.16 10.36
CA GLY A 229 40.67 14.07 9.49
C GLY A 229 42.15 14.12 9.16
N GLY A 230 42.62 13.06 8.49
CA GLY A 230 43.99 12.95 7.97
C GLY A 230 44.08 13.17 6.46
N GLU A 231 45.29 13.40 5.95
CA GLU A 231 45.55 13.65 4.52
C GLU A 231 45.48 12.37 3.65
N VAL A 232 45.49 11.18 4.27
CA VAL A 232 45.50 9.89 3.57
C VAL A 232 44.29 9.05 3.98
N PHE A 233 43.45 8.69 3.03
CA PHE A 233 42.43 7.66 3.16
C PHE A 233 43.08 6.29 3.43
N LEU A 234 42.64 5.67 4.52
CA LEU A 234 42.91 4.29 4.90
C LEU A 234 41.75 3.37 4.47
N LEU A 235 40.54 3.92 4.40
CA LEU A 235 39.36 3.38 3.72
C LEU A 235 38.79 4.50 2.84
N GLY A 236 38.54 4.22 1.56
CA GLY A 236 37.98 5.20 0.62
C GLY A 236 36.51 5.54 0.92
N LEU A 237 36.01 6.64 0.37
CA LEU A 237 34.61 7.08 0.52
C LEU A 237 33.63 6.01 0.04
N GLN A 238 32.70 5.64 0.92
CA GLN A 238 31.53 4.86 0.59
C GLN A 238 30.31 5.76 0.68
N ASP A 239 29.78 6.11 -0.49
CA ASP A 239 28.54 6.89 -0.70
C ASP A 239 27.33 5.98 -1.00
N PHE A 240 27.51 4.65 -0.87
CA PHE A 240 26.52 3.59 -1.10
C PHE A 240 25.74 3.63 -2.42
N ALA A 241 26.14 4.46 -3.38
CA ALA A 241 25.49 4.65 -4.69
C ALA A 241 25.35 3.34 -5.53
N ALA A 242 26.18 2.34 -5.23
CA ALA A 242 26.17 1.02 -5.87
C ALA A 242 25.68 -0.11 -4.94
N GLY A 243 25.08 0.24 -3.80
CA GLY A 243 24.72 -0.68 -2.74
C GLY A 243 25.83 -0.83 -1.67
N ILE A 244 25.53 -1.60 -0.62
CA ILE A 244 26.53 -1.97 0.40
C ILE A 244 27.61 -2.85 -0.25
N PRO A 245 28.91 -2.49 -0.17
CA PRO A 245 29.97 -3.26 -0.81
C PRO A 245 30.06 -4.69 -0.26
N ALA A 246 30.33 -5.67 -1.13
CA ALA A 246 30.34 -7.08 -0.75
C ALA A 246 31.44 -7.47 0.26
N GLU A 247 32.47 -6.64 0.41
CA GLU A 247 33.53 -6.78 1.41
C GLU A 247 33.16 -6.25 2.80
N TRP A 248 32.08 -5.47 2.91
CA TRP A 248 31.49 -5.11 4.19
C TRP A 248 30.71 -6.30 4.75
N GLU A 249 30.74 -6.46 6.06
CA GLU A 249 30.07 -7.57 6.73
C GLU A 249 28.82 -7.05 7.44
N ILE A 250 27.68 -7.68 7.16
CA ILE A 250 26.47 -7.52 7.96
C ILE A 250 26.39 -8.72 8.90
N MET A 251 26.43 -8.47 10.21
CA MET A 251 26.31 -9.49 11.24
C MET A 251 25.03 -9.26 12.02
N SER A 252 24.17 -10.28 12.12
CA SER A 252 23.02 -10.26 13.02
C SER A 252 23.28 -11.18 14.23
N LEU A 253 23.02 -10.66 15.43
CA LEU A 253 23.02 -11.41 16.68
C LEU A 253 21.60 -11.75 17.15
N ALA A 254 20.57 -11.41 16.35
CA ALA A 254 19.20 -11.81 16.60
C ALA A 254 19.06 -13.34 16.63
N GLU A 255 18.06 -13.85 17.38
CA GLU A 255 17.86 -15.31 17.52
C GLU A 255 17.55 -15.96 16.15
N VAL A 256 16.87 -15.22 15.28
CA VAL A 256 16.70 -15.49 13.86
C VAL A 256 17.32 -14.33 13.10
N PRO A 257 18.41 -14.55 12.32
CA PRO A 257 19.01 -13.49 11.54
C PRO A 257 18.03 -12.93 10.51
N ASN A 258 17.94 -11.60 10.45
CA ASN A 258 17.19 -10.91 9.40
C ASN A 258 17.92 -11.07 8.05
N GLU A 259 17.17 -11.23 6.95
CA GLU A 259 17.70 -11.37 5.60
C GLU A 259 16.97 -10.41 4.67
N GLY A 260 17.67 -9.83 3.69
CA GLY A 260 17.04 -8.98 2.68
C GLY A 260 16.94 -7.51 3.10
N THR A 261 15.72 -7.01 3.18
CA THR A 261 15.39 -5.60 3.44
C THR A 261 15.06 -5.32 4.91
N GLU A 262 15.25 -6.32 5.76
CA GLU A 262 14.99 -6.33 7.20
C GLU A 262 16.31 -6.15 8.00
N THR A 263 17.39 -5.81 7.30
CA THR A 263 18.74 -5.60 7.85
C THR A 263 19.33 -4.36 7.19
N TRP A 264 20.61 -4.04 7.43
CA TRP A 264 21.26 -2.94 6.72
C TRP A 264 21.18 -3.15 5.21
N HIS A 265 20.58 -2.20 4.49
CA HIS A 265 20.40 -2.26 3.05
C HIS A 265 20.47 -0.86 2.43
N THR A 266 20.29 -0.79 1.12
CA THR A 266 20.25 0.47 0.33
C THR A 266 18.95 0.62 -0.45
N THR A 267 18.04 -0.35 -0.31
CA THR A 267 16.70 -0.30 -0.89
C THR A 267 15.82 0.56 -0.02
N ASP A 268 15.09 1.52 -0.56
CA ASP A 268 14.25 2.40 0.27
C ASP A 268 12.90 1.77 0.67
N LYS A 269 12.97 0.67 1.43
CA LYS A 269 11.81 -0.22 1.71
C LYS A 269 10.71 0.48 2.51
N GLY A 270 11.07 1.21 3.57
CA GLY A 270 10.13 2.04 4.34
C GLY A 270 9.79 3.37 3.66
N SER A 271 10.18 3.53 2.39
CA SER A 271 10.02 4.75 1.61
C SER A 271 10.61 5.99 2.29
N ARG A 272 11.70 5.86 3.07
CA ARG A 272 12.25 6.97 3.87
C ARG A 272 12.94 8.02 3.02
N SER A 273 13.45 7.68 1.83
CA SER A 273 14.15 8.60 0.95
C SER A 273 13.19 9.64 0.36
N VAL A 274 13.34 10.90 0.76
CA VAL A 274 12.49 11.99 0.22
C VAL A 274 12.72 12.17 -1.28
N ILE A 275 13.96 12.00 -1.74
CA ILE A 275 14.34 12.20 -3.15
C ILE A 275 13.79 11.08 -4.04
N GLU A 276 13.84 9.81 -3.60
CA GLU A 276 13.35 8.68 -4.39
C GLU A 276 11.81 8.60 -4.44
N ASN A 277 11.11 9.13 -3.43
CA ASN A 277 9.65 9.08 -3.32
C ASN A 277 8.92 10.40 -3.69
N GLY A 278 9.41 11.10 -4.72
CA GLY A 278 8.68 12.24 -5.30
C GLY A 278 9.06 13.63 -4.78
N GLY A 279 10.06 13.75 -3.90
CA GLY A 279 10.93 14.93 -3.81
C GLY A 279 10.36 16.20 -3.17
N VAL A 280 9.32 16.12 -2.33
CA VAL A 280 8.78 17.29 -1.62
C VAL A 280 8.85 17.07 -0.12
N PHE A 281 9.71 17.84 0.56
CA PHE A 281 9.75 17.90 2.01
C PHE A 281 8.75 18.95 2.52
N PRO A 282 7.94 18.68 3.56
CA PRO A 282 7.93 17.49 4.42
C PRO A 282 7.38 16.24 3.71
N TYR A 283 8.00 15.09 3.97
CA TYR A 283 7.58 13.78 3.49
C TYR A 283 7.48 12.84 4.71
N GLN A 284 6.45 11.98 4.78
CA GLN A 284 6.12 11.17 5.98
C GLN A 284 6.12 12.01 7.27
N ASP A 285 5.38 13.13 7.30
CA ASP A 285 5.38 14.05 8.45
C ASP A 285 6.79 14.55 8.86
N GLY A 286 7.75 14.61 7.92
CA GLY A 286 9.13 15.01 8.20
C GLY A 286 10.00 13.87 8.74
N HIS A 287 9.52 12.63 8.71
CA HIS A 287 10.25 11.41 9.11
C HIS A 287 11.04 10.81 7.95
N GLY A 288 11.05 11.46 6.78
CA GLY A 288 11.90 11.06 5.67
C GLY A 288 13.35 11.50 5.84
N VAL A 289 14.28 10.71 5.29
CA VAL A 289 15.69 11.05 5.09
C VAL A 289 15.80 12.01 3.89
N HIS A 290 16.21 13.26 4.14
CA HIS A 290 16.40 14.25 3.07
C HIS A 290 17.80 14.86 3.01
N ARG A 291 18.68 14.59 3.98
CA ARG A 291 20.05 15.15 4.02
C ARG A 291 21.07 14.27 3.31
N LEU A 292 20.80 12.96 3.29
CA LEU A 292 21.66 11.98 2.63
C LEU A 292 21.26 11.87 1.15
N GLU A 293 22.25 11.74 0.27
CA GLU A 293 22.00 11.57 -1.16
C GLU A 293 21.73 10.08 -1.43
N PRO A 294 20.53 9.68 -1.87
CA PRO A 294 20.25 8.26 -2.08
C PRO A 294 21.00 7.71 -3.31
N PRO A 295 21.28 6.39 -3.33
CA PRO A 295 20.99 5.44 -2.26
C PRO A 295 22.03 5.51 -1.13
N PHE A 296 21.55 5.55 0.12
CA PHE A 296 22.34 5.52 1.36
C PHE A 296 22.14 4.19 2.09
N ALA A 297 23.01 3.84 3.05
CA ALA A 297 22.81 2.65 3.87
C ALA A 297 21.82 2.95 5.00
N ILE A 298 20.78 2.14 5.15
CA ILE A 298 19.74 2.32 6.16
C ILE A 298 19.40 0.99 6.81
N LEU A 299 19.06 1.05 8.09
CA LEU A 299 18.31 0.02 8.79
C LEU A 299 17.02 0.67 9.28
N ASP A 300 15.88 0.13 8.84
CA ASP A 300 14.55 0.64 9.14
C ASP A 300 13.75 -0.43 9.89
N SER A 301 13.65 -0.24 11.20
CA SER A 301 12.94 -1.13 12.12
C SER A 301 11.42 -0.96 12.06
N ASP A 302 10.92 0.07 11.39
CA ASP A 302 9.49 0.36 11.29
C ASP A 302 8.94 0.00 9.90
N ALA A 303 9.74 -0.63 9.04
CA ALA A 303 9.31 -1.09 7.72
C ALA A 303 8.91 -2.57 7.74
N ASP A 304 7.68 -2.88 7.29
CA ASP A 304 7.14 -4.25 7.32
C ASP A 304 7.86 -5.23 6.37
N PRO A 305 8.09 -6.50 6.77
CA PRO A 305 7.93 -7.02 8.13
C PRO A 305 8.92 -6.38 9.11
N ASP A 306 8.44 -6.11 10.32
CA ASP A 306 9.14 -5.49 11.45
C ASP A 306 9.68 -6.56 12.42
N PRO A 307 10.92 -7.08 12.22
CA PRO A 307 11.53 -8.05 13.11
C PRO A 307 12.20 -7.40 14.32
N ILE A 308 12.65 -8.23 15.25
CA ILE A 308 13.61 -7.80 16.28
C ILE A 308 14.99 -7.63 15.62
N GLU A 309 15.65 -6.51 15.89
CA GLU A 309 16.98 -6.18 15.37
C GLU A 309 18.10 -6.35 16.40
N ASP A 310 19.23 -6.88 15.95
CA ASP A 310 20.53 -6.82 16.62
C ASP A 310 21.64 -6.93 15.56
N GLU A 311 21.74 -5.90 14.71
CA GLU A 311 22.53 -5.90 13.49
C GLU A 311 23.74 -4.96 13.54
N TYR A 312 24.83 -5.42 12.96
CA TYR A 312 26.07 -4.69 12.78
C TYR A 312 26.34 -4.53 11.29
N LEU A 313 26.50 -3.29 10.82
CA LEU A 313 27.13 -3.01 9.54
C LEU A 313 28.61 -2.72 9.77
N MET A 314 29.50 -3.56 9.26
CA MET A 314 30.92 -3.54 9.58
C MET A 314 31.78 -3.23 8.36
N THR A 315 32.74 -2.33 8.54
CA THR A 315 33.78 -2.09 7.52
C THR A 315 34.65 -3.33 7.33
N PRO A 316 35.35 -3.45 6.20
CA PRO A 316 36.45 -4.40 6.05
C PRO A 316 37.55 -4.14 7.09
N VAL A 317 38.47 -5.08 7.23
CA VAL A 317 39.67 -4.89 8.08
C VAL A 317 40.58 -3.83 7.46
N ILE A 318 40.83 -2.76 8.20
CA ILE A 318 41.70 -1.64 7.84
C ILE A 318 43.06 -1.80 8.52
N ASP A 319 44.13 -1.60 7.74
CA ASP A 319 45.51 -1.61 8.23
C ASP A 319 45.98 -0.18 8.53
N CYS A 320 45.96 0.19 9.82
CA CYS A 320 46.42 1.47 10.34
C CYS A 320 47.85 1.39 10.90
N SER A 321 48.63 0.34 10.57
CA SER A 321 49.92 0.07 11.23
C SER A 321 51.00 1.13 11.01
N GLU A 322 50.87 1.93 9.94
CA GLU A 322 51.76 3.04 9.60
C GLU A 322 51.12 4.43 9.87
N ALA A 323 49.88 4.45 10.37
CA ALA A 323 49.16 5.68 10.72
C ALA A 323 49.49 6.10 12.16
N GLU A 324 49.93 7.35 12.33
CA GLU A 324 50.18 7.98 13.62
C GLU A 324 48.88 8.46 14.27
N GLU A 325 47.94 8.97 13.46
CA GLU A 325 46.58 9.34 13.85
C GLU A 325 45.58 8.74 12.85
N VAL A 326 44.39 8.39 13.35
CA VAL A 326 43.31 7.77 12.57
C VAL A 326 42.00 8.50 12.88
N TYR A 327 41.19 8.73 11.85
CA TYR A 327 39.91 9.41 11.96
C TYR A 327 38.84 8.66 11.18
N LEU A 328 37.69 8.44 11.81
CA LEU A 328 36.47 7.96 11.16
C LEU A 328 35.63 9.17 10.73
N HIS A 329 35.11 9.11 9.51
CA HIS A 329 34.21 10.10 8.94
C HIS A 329 32.94 9.41 8.46
N TYR A 330 31.79 10.02 8.73
CA TYR A 330 30.50 9.61 8.17
C TYR A 330 29.47 10.72 8.34
N LYS A 331 28.43 10.67 7.52
CA LYS A 331 27.18 11.41 7.74
C LYS A 331 26.15 10.45 8.28
N ASP A 332 25.33 10.92 9.20
CA ASP A 332 24.17 10.17 9.64
C ASP A 332 22.94 11.06 9.77
N GLU A 333 21.82 10.46 9.41
CA GLU A 333 20.49 10.96 9.70
C GLU A 333 19.76 9.85 10.46
N ILE A 334 19.12 10.18 11.59
CA ILE A 334 18.56 9.16 12.46
C ILE A 334 17.29 9.62 13.15
N TRP A 335 16.34 8.70 13.25
CA TRP A 335 15.25 8.79 14.20
C TRP A 335 15.63 8.05 15.48
N ALA A 336 16.18 8.76 16.45
CA ALA A 336 16.69 8.14 17.67
C ALA A 336 15.57 7.91 18.70
N THR A 337 15.50 6.71 19.28
CA THR A 337 14.52 6.38 20.33
C THR A 337 15.18 5.77 21.56
N ASP A 338 14.55 5.92 22.73
CA ASP A 338 14.98 5.27 23.98
C ASP A 338 14.81 3.73 23.95
N GLY A 339 14.11 3.19 22.95
CA GLY A 339 13.86 1.76 22.78
C GLY A 339 14.87 1.03 21.90
N ALA A 340 15.76 1.77 21.21
CA ALA A 340 16.84 1.22 20.41
C ALA A 340 18.22 1.49 21.03
N VAL A 341 19.18 0.62 20.72
CA VAL A 341 20.61 0.83 20.93
C VAL A 341 21.21 1.19 19.59
N GLN A 342 21.78 2.39 19.51
CA GLN A 342 22.34 2.97 18.28
C GLN A 342 23.76 3.44 18.58
N GLU A 343 24.74 2.60 18.24
CA GLU A 343 26.14 2.78 18.62
C GLU A 343 27.10 2.67 17.44
N VAL A 344 28.12 3.52 17.44
CA VAL A 344 29.29 3.38 16.57
C VAL A 344 30.42 2.76 17.37
N LEU A 345 30.89 1.61 16.90
CA LEU A 345 31.86 0.77 17.59
C LEU A 345 33.16 0.68 16.82
N PHE A 346 34.23 0.28 17.51
CA PHE A 346 35.48 -0.08 16.87
C PHE A 346 36.12 -1.33 17.47
N SER A 347 36.89 -2.02 16.65
CA SER A 347 37.63 -3.24 16.98
C SER A 347 39.08 -3.10 16.52
N ILE A 348 39.99 -3.72 17.28
CA ILE A 348 41.43 -3.86 16.94
C ILE A 348 41.83 -5.32 16.69
N ASP A 349 40.88 -6.26 16.74
CA ASP A 349 41.13 -7.69 16.53
C ASP A 349 40.50 -8.23 15.24
N GLY A 350 40.02 -7.33 14.37
CA GLY A 350 39.40 -7.63 13.09
C GLY A 350 37.93 -8.01 13.22
N GLY A 351 37.20 -7.38 14.15
CA GLY A 351 35.76 -7.59 14.35
C GLY A 351 35.40 -8.80 15.24
N ALA A 352 36.38 -9.45 15.88
CA ALA A 352 36.10 -10.58 16.77
C ALA A 352 35.55 -10.12 18.14
N SER A 353 35.93 -8.92 18.56
CA SER A 353 35.31 -8.19 19.65
C SER A 353 35.41 -6.68 19.43
N PHE A 354 34.46 -5.95 19.98
CA PHE A 354 34.46 -4.48 19.99
C PHE A 354 34.95 -3.96 21.35
N GLU A 355 35.56 -2.78 21.33
CA GLU A 355 35.94 -2.09 22.56
C GLU A 355 34.70 -1.74 23.39
N PRO A 356 34.79 -1.79 24.73
CA PRO A 356 33.62 -1.72 25.62
C PRO A 356 33.01 -0.32 25.74
N VAL A 357 33.67 0.70 25.18
CA VAL A 357 33.15 2.07 25.12
C VAL A 357 32.96 2.37 23.63
N PRO A 358 31.73 2.69 23.21
CA PRO A 358 31.48 3.07 21.82
C PRO A 358 32.25 4.34 21.46
N LEU A 359 32.57 4.51 20.18
CA LEU A 359 33.07 5.78 19.66
C LEU A 359 32.01 6.86 19.73
N PHE A 360 30.75 6.48 19.50
CA PHE A 360 29.58 7.35 19.61
C PHE A 360 28.34 6.54 19.98
N SER A 361 27.44 7.09 20.80
CA SER A 361 26.16 6.46 21.15
C SER A 361 25.05 7.50 21.23
N TYR A 362 23.90 7.21 20.62
CA TYR A 362 22.68 8.00 20.83
C TYR A 362 22.06 7.62 22.17
N ASN A 363 22.65 8.11 23.26
CA ASN A 363 22.13 7.91 24.62
C ASN A 363 21.28 9.11 25.04
N LEU A 364 20.02 9.08 24.66
CA LEU A 364 19.08 10.20 24.78
C LEU A 364 18.75 10.54 26.25
N GLY A 365 18.79 9.53 27.12
CA GLY A 365 18.57 9.68 28.55
C GLY A 365 17.10 9.97 28.93
N ALA A 366 16.79 9.90 30.22
CA ALA A 366 15.41 10.08 30.69
C ALA A 366 14.89 11.51 30.46
N GLY A 367 13.68 11.62 29.89
CA GLY A 367 13.02 12.92 29.64
C GLY A 367 13.27 13.48 28.24
N PHE A 368 13.99 12.73 27.40
CA PHE A 368 13.95 12.87 25.95
C PHE A 368 12.59 12.41 25.42
N ASP A 369 12.07 13.10 24.42
CA ASP A 369 10.84 12.70 23.74
C ASP A 369 11.26 12.15 22.36
N PRO A 370 11.06 10.87 22.07
CA PRO A 370 11.55 10.27 20.82
C PRO A 370 10.62 10.50 19.61
N GLY A 371 9.54 11.27 19.80
CA GLY A 371 8.41 11.26 18.86
C GLY A 371 8.36 12.33 17.77
N GLU A 372 9.30 13.27 17.65
CA GLU A 372 9.03 14.43 16.76
C GLU A 372 10.04 14.81 15.69
N ASP A 373 11.38 14.64 15.80
CA ASP A 373 12.29 15.02 14.70
C ASP A 373 13.62 14.22 14.63
N PRO A 374 14.19 14.01 13.43
CA PRO A 374 15.45 13.31 13.25
C PRO A 374 16.65 14.18 13.64
N PHE A 375 17.80 13.54 13.88
CA PHE A 375 19.10 14.19 14.02
C PHE A 375 19.91 14.05 12.75
N TYR A 376 20.53 15.14 12.32
CA TYR A 376 21.53 15.10 11.25
C TYR A 376 22.89 15.63 11.74
N ALA A 377 23.93 14.83 11.51
CA ALA A 377 25.30 15.23 11.79
C ALA A 377 26.29 14.74 10.71
N GLU A 378 27.25 15.61 10.42
CA GLU A 378 28.49 15.22 9.75
C GLU A 378 29.55 15.02 10.83
N ARG A 379 30.11 13.81 10.91
CA ARG A 379 30.92 13.40 12.04
C ARG A 379 32.35 13.12 11.61
N VAL A 380 33.28 13.68 12.36
CA VAL A 380 34.72 13.38 12.28
C VAL A 380 35.19 12.98 13.67
N ILE A 381 35.47 11.69 13.86
CA ILE A 381 35.86 11.14 15.17
C ILE A 381 37.34 10.81 15.14
N SER A 382 38.11 11.39 16.05
CA SER A 382 39.50 10.98 16.28
C SER A 382 39.53 9.64 17.01
N VAL A 383 40.27 8.66 16.48
CA VAL A 383 40.35 7.30 17.04
C VAL A 383 41.80 6.94 17.39
N PRO A 384 42.40 7.53 18.45
CA PRO A 384 43.81 7.28 18.81
C PRO A 384 44.15 5.82 19.11
N ALA A 385 43.14 5.02 19.50
CA ALA A 385 43.32 3.61 19.78
C ALA A 385 43.53 2.75 18.51
N ALA A 386 43.18 3.28 17.33
CA ALA A 386 43.41 2.63 16.05
C ALA A 386 44.83 2.90 15.50
N SER A 387 45.55 3.90 16.02
CA SER A 387 46.90 4.23 15.58
C SER A 387 47.86 3.04 15.75
N PHE A 388 48.62 2.74 14.70
CA PHE A 388 49.56 1.62 14.63
C PHE A 388 48.95 0.21 14.75
N GLU A 389 47.62 0.06 14.65
CA GLU A 389 46.95 -1.23 14.64
C GLU A 389 46.71 -1.74 13.22
N SER A 390 46.77 -3.05 13.00
CA SER A 390 46.70 -3.66 11.64
C SER A 390 45.38 -4.37 11.36
N LYS A 391 44.46 -4.34 12.32
CA LYS A 391 43.19 -5.08 12.27
C LYS A 391 42.02 -4.24 12.77
N VAL A 392 41.93 -3.01 12.27
CA VAL A 392 40.91 -2.06 12.68
C VAL A 392 39.62 -2.34 11.92
N VAL A 393 38.48 -2.37 12.61
CA VAL A 393 37.14 -2.44 12.01
C VAL A 393 36.25 -1.43 12.72
N PHE A 394 35.44 -0.69 11.97
CA PHE A 394 34.37 0.15 12.49
C PHE A 394 33.02 -0.52 12.24
N ALA A 395 32.05 -0.31 13.13
CA ALA A 395 30.72 -0.87 12.98
C ALA A 395 29.63 0.08 13.45
N TRP A 396 28.49 0.07 12.75
CA TRP A 396 27.23 0.68 13.19
C TRP A 396 26.35 -0.44 13.73
N HIS A 397 26.06 -0.38 15.04
CA HIS A 397 25.24 -1.35 15.75
C HIS A 397 23.87 -0.75 16.01
N TYR A 398 22.85 -1.39 15.46
CA TYR A 398 21.46 -1.08 15.72
C TYR A 398 20.80 -2.30 16.36
N GLN A 399 20.29 -2.14 17.57
CA GLN A 399 19.55 -3.19 18.28
C GLN A 399 18.24 -2.63 18.79
N SER A 400 17.15 -3.34 18.53
CA SER A 400 15.79 -2.87 18.76
C SER A 400 14.87 -4.05 19.03
N GLY A 401 13.69 -3.76 19.60
CA GLY A 401 12.65 -4.76 19.81
C GLY A 401 11.68 -4.90 18.63
N GLY A 402 11.97 -4.26 17.50
CA GLY A 402 11.02 -3.88 16.46
C GLY A 402 10.37 -2.52 16.73
N ASN A 403 9.88 -1.88 15.67
CA ASN A 403 9.15 -0.60 15.69
C ASN A 403 9.93 0.53 16.40
N GLN A 404 11.24 0.61 16.16
CA GLN A 404 12.10 1.68 16.71
C GLN A 404 12.60 2.65 15.63
N TYR A 405 11.88 2.74 14.50
CA TYR A 405 12.19 3.60 13.35
C TYR A 405 13.55 3.28 12.71
N TRP A 406 14.24 4.28 12.17
CA TRP A 406 15.34 4.06 11.25
C TRP A 406 16.63 4.80 11.62
N TRP A 407 17.75 4.26 11.15
CA TRP A 407 19.05 4.91 11.13
C TRP A 407 19.68 4.80 9.75
N ALA A 408 19.93 5.95 9.13
CA ALA A 408 20.59 6.05 7.84
C ALA A 408 22.01 6.65 7.97
N ILE A 409 22.95 6.10 7.21
CA ILE A 409 24.34 6.56 7.15
C ILE A 409 24.83 6.67 5.70
N ASP A 410 25.74 7.61 5.49
CA ASP A 410 26.33 7.86 4.17
C ASP A 410 27.73 8.48 4.28
N ASP A 411 28.44 8.61 3.16
CA ASP A 411 29.76 9.25 3.03
C ASP A 411 30.83 8.69 4.00
N VAL A 412 30.79 7.38 4.26
CA VAL A 412 31.68 6.73 5.23
C VAL A 412 33.10 6.64 4.68
N HIS A 413 34.10 7.10 5.45
CA HIS A 413 35.51 6.90 5.14
C HIS A 413 36.42 6.94 6.36
N VAL A 414 37.65 6.47 6.20
CA VAL A 414 38.67 6.49 7.27
C VAL A 414 39.92 7.14 6.73
N THR A 415 40.47 8.09 7.48
CA THR A 415 41.70 8.79 7.12
C THR A 415 42.76 8.67 8.21
N GLY A 416 44.00 8.92 7.88
CA GLY A 416 45.10 8.97 8.82
C GLY A 416 46.24 9.89 8.41
N THR A 417 47.15 10.12 9.36
CA THR A 417 48.37 10.93 9.18
C THR A 417 49.61 10.07 9.46
N GLY A 418 50.74 10.35 8.81
CA GLY A 418 52.00 9.66 9.08
C GLY A 418 52.97 9.68 7.90
N GLU A 419 54.28 9.83 8.17
CA GLU A 419 55.32 9.88 7.11
C GLU A 419 55.45 8.56 6.31
N GLY A 420 54.92 7.45 6.84
CA GLY A 420 54.96 6.11 6.22
C GLY A 420 53.76 5.78 5.34
N LEU A 421 52.70 6.60 5.35
CA LEU A 421 51.47 6.33 4.60
C LEU A 421 51.66 6.59 3.10
N ASP A 422 51.19 5.63 2.29
CA ASP A 422 51.20 5.77 0.83
C ASP A 422 50.00 6.61 0.37
N SER A 423 50.23 7.87 0.00
CA SER A 423 49.18 8.76 -0.51
C SER A 423 48.77 8.48 -1.95
N LEU A 424 49.42 7.52 -2.64
CA LEU A 424 49.15 7.14 -4.03
C LEU A 424 48.36 5.83 -4.15
N ASN A 425 47.64 5.46 -3.09
CA ASN A 425 46.86 4.23 -2.99
C ASN A 425 45.43 4.38 -3.58
N CYS A 426 44.67 3.28 -3.62
CA CYS A 426 43.29 3.30 -4.15
C CYS A 426 42.26 3.98 -3.25
N ALA A 427 42.46 3.97 -1.94
CA ALA A 427 41.61 4.71 -1.01
C ALA A 427 41.71 6.23 -1.27
N ASN A 428 42.93 6.75 -1.45
CA ASN A 428 43.16 8.15 -1.83
C ASN A 428 42.66 8.47 -3.24
N ARG A 429 42.76 7.51 -4.17
CA ARG A 429 42.17 7.67 -5.50
C ARG A 429 40.67 7.86 -5.42
N ASN A 430 40.02 7.24 -4.44
CA ASN A 430 38.58 7.28 -4.24
C ASN A 430 37.81 7.04 -5.56
N PHE A 431 38.21 5.98 -6.28
CA PHE A 431 37.59 5.63 -7.55
C PHE A 431 36.24 4.99 -7.29
N ARG A 432 35.18 5.64 -7.77
CA ARG A 432 33.79 5.24 -7.52
C ARG A 432 32.87 5.55 -8.72
N THR A 433 31.64 5.07 -8.63
CA THR A 433 30.59 5.16 -9.66
C THR A 433 29.34 5.81 -9.07
N GLU A 434 28.73 6.78 -9.78
CA GLU A 434 27.46 7.43 -9.44
C GLU A 434 26.28 6.61 -9.96
N GLY A 435 26.04 5.41 -9.41
CA GLY A 435 24.92 4.55 -9.78
C GLY A 435 24.74 4.32 -11.29
N PHE A 436 23.56 3.87 -11.71
CA PHE A 436 23.15 3.87 -13.12
C PHE A 436 22.10 4.94 -13.35
N ASP A 437 22.34 5.86 -14.28
CA ASP A 437 21.31 6.80 -14.73
C ASP A 437 20.48 6.12 -15.83
N PRO A 438 19.22 5.70 -15.55
CA PRO A 438 18.39 5.03 -16.54
C PRO A 438 17.87 5.98 -17.62
N ASN A 439 17.86 7.29 -17.39
CA ASN A 439 17.39 8.29 -18.37
C ASN A 439 18.47 8.60 -19.41
N ALA A 440 19.72 8.70 -18.98
CA ALA A 440 20.87 8.84 -19.86
C ALA A 440 21.43 7.50 -20.38
N ALA A 441 21.01 6.38 -19.78
CA ALA A 441 21.56 5.04 -20.01
C ALA A 441 23.08 4.99 -19.80
N SER A 442 23.57 5.65 -18.74
CA SER A 442 25.00 5.86 -18.51
C SER A 442 25.40 5.60 -17.06
N VAL A 443 26.69 5.30 -16.87
CA VAL A 443 27.32 5.26 -15.54
C VAL A 443 28.41 6.32 -15.50
N THR A 444 28.40 7.18 -14.49
CA THR A 444 29.46 8.18 -14.31
C THR A 444 30.44 7.70 -13.25
N MET A 445 31.73 7.82 -13.54
CA MET A 445 32.81 7.49 -12.62
C MET A 445 33.52 8.75 -12.17
N ARG A 446 33.99 8.74 -10.91
CA ARG A 446 34.75 9.82 -10.30
C ARG A 446 35.98 9.31 -9.57
N TRP A 447 37.01 10.14 -9.52
CA TRP A 447 38.22 9.88 -8.75
C TRP A 447 38.99 11.16 -8.43
N ASN A 448 39.81 11.11 -7.40
CA ASN A 448 40.74 12.17 -7.02
C ASN A 448 41.98 12.15 -7.92
N VAL A 449 42.46 13.32 -8.32
CA VAL A 449 43.78 13.46 -8.97
C VAL A 449 44.88 13.36 -7.92
N LEU A 450 45.86 12.49 -8.16
CA LEU A 450 46.98 12.29 -7.25
C LEU A 450 48.30 12.77 -7.88
N ASP A 451 49.13 13.40 -7.06
CA ASP A 451 50.38 13.99 -7.51
C ASP A 451 51.34 12.94 -8.11
N GLY A 452 51.79 13.20 -9.33
CA GLY A 452 52.73 12.36 -10.06
C GLY A 452 52.10 11.38 -11.06
N ASP A 453 50.78 11.38 -11.20
CA ASP A 453 50.13 10.78 -12.36
C ASP A 453 50.45 11.54 -13.66
N THR A 454 50.38 10.83 -14.77
CA THR A 454 50.63 11.38 -16.12
C THR A 454 49.51 11.06 -17.10
N ARG A 455 48.76 9.98 -16.89
CA ARG A 455 47.51 9.63 -17.59
C ARG A 455 46.73 8.55 -16.83
N HIS A 456 45.48 8.34 -17.24
CA HIS A 456 44.62 7.25 -16.79
C HIS A 456 44.09 6.39 -17.95
N GLU A 457 43.84 5.12 -17.68
CA GLU A 457 43.03 4.22 -18.51
C GLU A 457 41.82 3.72 -17.69
N LEU A 458 40.63 3.76 -18.27
CA LEU A 458 39.39 3.26 -17.65
C LEU A 458 38.99 1.96 -18.33
N LEU A 459 38.51 1.02 -17.53
CA LEU A 459 38.06 -0.28 -17.98
C LEU A 459 36.69 -0.63 -17.42
N ALA A 460 35.86 -1.30 -18.23
CA ALA A 460 34.63 -1.94 -17.82
C ALA A 460 34.80 -3.46 -18.00
N ASN A 461 34.63 -4.24 -16.93
CA ASN A 461 34.86 -5.69 -16.92
C ASN A 461 36.25 -6.09 -17.47
N GLY A 462 37.26 -5.24 -17.25
CA GLY A 462 38.63 -5.44 -17.72
C GLY A 462 38.91 -5.05 -19.18
N ASP A 463 37.90 -4.59 -19.92
CA ASP A 463 38.06 -4.04 -21.28
C ASP A 463 38.22 -2.52 -21.24
N VAL A 464 39.22 -1.99 -21.96
CA VAL A 464 39.51 -0.54 -21.98
C VAL A 464 38.39 0.22 -22.70
N ILE A 465 37.69 1.09 -21.97
CA ILE A 465 36.66 1.99 -22.48
C ILE A 465 37.22 3.40 -22.76
N ALA A 466 38.25 3.82 -22.03
CA ALA A 466 39.01 5.04 -22.32
C ALA A 466 40.51 4.85 -22.03
N GLY A 467 41.38 5.05 -23.02
CA GLY A 467 42.78 4.58 -22.95
C GLY A 467 43.87 5.65 -22.83
N ASP A 468 43.55 6.94 -22.79
CA ASP A 468 44.56 8.02 -22.71
C ASP A 468 43.95 9.29 -22.09
N LEU A 469 43.32 9.14 -20.92
CA LEU A 469 42.77 10.28 -20.18
C LEU A 469 43.92 11.06 -19.54
N ALA A 470 43.87 12.40 -19.61
CA ALA A 470 44.90 13.23 -18.99
C ALA A 470 44.88 13.10 -17.46
N ALA A 471 46.04 13.33 -16.82
CA ALA A 471 46.19 13.18 -15.37
C ALA A 471 45.35 14.15 -14.53
N ASP A 472 44.82 15.22 -15.13
CA ASP A 472 43.97 16.23 -14.51
C ASP A 472 42.47 15.95 -14.72
N VAL A 473 42.11 14.81 -15.31
CA VAL A 473 40.73 14.35 -15.42
C VAL A 473 40.32 13.71 -14.10
N GLU A 474 39.14 14.07 -13.58
CA GLU A 474 38.57 13.59 -12.31
C GLU A 474 37.28 12.78 -12.50
N THR A 475 36.73 12.76 -13.71
CA THR A 475 35.46 12.11 -14.02
C THR A 475 35.40 11.61 -15.45
N TYR A 476 34.62 10.55 -15.66
CA TYR A 476 34.31 10.00 -16.98
C TYR A 476 32.92 9.36 -16.95
N THR A 477 32.09 9.63 -17.97
CA THR A 477 30.79 8.98 -18.12
C THR A 477 30.87 7.93 -19.23
N ASP A 478 30.56 6.67 -18.87
CA ASP A 478 30.31 5.61 -19.84
C ASP A 478 28.87 5.72 -20.35
N GLU A 479 28.71 6.29 -21.55
CA GLU A 479 27.42 6.43 -22.24
C GLU A 479 26.94 5.12 -22.89
N SER A 480 27.68 4.01 -22.74
CA SER A 480 27.32 2.71 -23.32
C SER A 480 27.80 1.55 -22.44
N PRO A 481 27.33 1.50 -21.18
CA PRO A 481 27.72 0.46 -20.23
C PRO A 481 27.33 -0.93 -20.77
N PRO A 482 28.14 -1.99 -20.53
CA PRO A 482 27.80 -3.35 -20.94
C PRO A 482 26.41 -3.79 -20.45
N ALA A 483 25.62 -4.43 -21.34
CA ALA A 483 24.29 -4.96 -21.02
C ALA A 483 24.36 -6.36 -20.37
N GLY A 484 23.31 -6.74 -19.64
CA GLY A 484 23.06 -8.14 -19.23
C GLY A 484 23.60 -8.59 -17.87
N GLY A 485 24.16 -7.68 -17.07
CA GLY A 485 24.53 -7.93 -15.66
C GLY A 485 25.47 -6.87 -15.08
N ALA A 486 25.83 -7.06 -13.82
CA ALA A 486 26.69 -6.13 -13.08
C ALA A 486 28.03 -5.88 -13.79
N VAL A 487 28.44 -4.61 -13.80
CA VAL A 487 29.66 -4.13 -14.45
C VAL A 487 30.62 -3.65 -13.38
N THR A 488 31.82 -4.22 -13.37
CA THR A 488 32.94 -3.75 -12.54
C THR A 488 33.76 -2.75 -13.34
N TYR A 489 33.82 -1.52 -12.87
CA TYR A 489 34.69 -0.49 -13.43
C TYR A 489 36.05 -0.48 -12.74
N SER A 490 37.10 -0.13 -13.46
CA SER A 490 38.43 0.10 -12.88
C SER A 490 39.19 1.23 -13.58
N ILE A 491 40.05 1.89 -12.82
CA ILE A 491 40.97 2.93 -13.29
C ILE A 491 42.42 2.49 -13.10
N ARG A 492 43.21 2.57 -14.16
CA ARG A 492 44.67 2.42 -14.16
C ARG A 492 45.33 3.79 -14.23
N SER A 493 46.15 4.13 -13.24
CA SER A 493 46.91 5.38 -13.22
C SER A 493 48.39 5.13 -13.51
N TYR A 494 49.00 6.00 -14.32
CA TYR A 494 50.37 5.83 -14.82
C TYR A 494 51.29 6.99 -14.43
N ALA A 495 52.56 6.68 -14.17
CA ALA A 495 53.64 7.68 -14.15
C ALA A 495 54.61 7.46 -15.30
N GLY A 496 54.53 8.31 -16.32
CA GLY A 496 55.12 8.04 -17.61
C GLY A 496 54.40 6.87 -18.28
N ASP A 497 55.12 5.78 -18.57
CA ASP A 497 54.57 4.56 -19.18
C ASP A 497 54.41 3.39 -18.19
N GLU A 498 54.75 3.61 -16.92
CA GLU A 498 54.67 2.58 -15.88
C GLU A 498 53.32 2.65 -15.16
N LEU A 499 52.60 1.53 -15.13
CA LEU A 499 51.38 1.38 -14.34
C LEU A 499 51.75 1.52 -12.86
N ARG A 500 51.15 2.51 -12.20
CA ARG A 500 51.36 2.74 -10.77
C ARG A 500 50.35 1.98 -9.93
N THR A 501 49.07 2.20 -10.21
CA THR A 501 47.98 1.61 -9.45
C THR A 501 46.81 1.29 -10.38
N GLU A 502 46.04 0.27 -10.02
CA GLU A 502 44.77 -0.09 -10.63
C GLU A 502 43.75 -0.21 -9.50
N CYS A 503 42.70 0.58 -9.57
CA CYS A 503 41.66 0.65 -8.55
C CYS A 503 40.34 0.25 -9.17
N GLU A 504 39.60 -0.61 -8.47
CA GLU A 504 38.30 -1.11 -8.90
C GLU A 504 37.22 -0.43 -8.05
N ALA A 505 36.07 -0.12 -8.65
CA ALA A 505 34.89 0.34 -7.94
C ALA A 505 33.92 -0.83 -7.70
N SER A 506 32.96 -0.65 -6.80
CA SER A 506 31.87 -1.59 -6.59
C SER A 506 31.13 -1.87 -7.91
N PRO A 507 30.68 -3.12 -8.16
CA PRO A 507 29.93 -3.43 -9.37
C PRO A 507 28.61 -2.65 -9.41
N VAL A 508 28.32 -2.01 -10.54
CA VAL A 508 27.03 -1.33 -10.79
C VAL A 508 26.16 -2.25 -11.64
N GLU A 509 24.86 -2.33 -11.38
CA GLU A 509 23.91 -2.97 -12.29
C GLU A 509 23.31 -1.93 -13.24
N PRO A 510 23.81 -1.78 -14.49
CA PRO A 510 23.39 -0.70 -15.37
C PRO A 510 22.11 -1.06 -16.11
N ARG A 511 21.03 -1.46 -15.43
CA ARG A 511 19.80 -1.97 -16.04
C ARG A 511 18.56 -1.43 -15.34
N ARG A 512 17.57 -1.02 -16.13
CA ARG A 512 16.18 -0.81 -15.68
C ARG A 512 15.26 -1.80 -16.40
N CYS A 513 14.46 -2.53 -15.65
CA CYS A 513 13.47 -3.43 -16.23
C CYS A 513 12.25 -2.66 -16.76
N PRO A 514 11.53 -3.21 -17.76
CA PRO A 514 10.27 -2.61 -18.16
C PRO A 514 9.23 -2.75 -17.04
N ALA A 515 8.32 -1.80 -16.94
CA ALA A 515 7.24 -1.77 -15.96
C ALA A 515 5.98 -1.12 -16.57
N ASP A 516 4.90 -1.04 -15.79
CA ASP A 516 3.70 -0.23 -16.08
C ASP A 516 3.07 -0.52 -17.44
N LEU A 517 2.89 -1.81 -17.78
CA LEU A 517 2.19 -2.18 -19.00
C LEU A 517 0.69 -1.82 -18.87
N SER A 518 0.30 -0.73 -19.51
CA SER A 518 -1.10 -0.30 -19.62
C SER A 518 -1.63 -0.55 -21.03
N CYS A 519 -2.93 -0.83 -21.13
CA CYS A 519 -3.60 -1.23 -22.36
C CYS A 519 -4.91 -0.48 -22.52
N CYS A 520 -4.89 0.55 -23.36
CA CYS A 520 -6.05 1.38 -23.57
C CYS A 520 -6.86 0.91 -24.78
N TYR A 521 -8.16 0.63 -24.60
CA TYR A 521 -9.07 0.23 -25.67
C TYR A 521 -10.00 1.38 -26.10
N ASP A 522 -9.91 1.79 -27.37
CA ASP A 522 -10.85 2.73 -27.98
C ASP A 522 -12.03 1.96 -28.60
N ILE A 523 -13.15 2.01 -27.90
CA ILE A 523 -14.43 1.40 -28.30
C ILE A 523 -14.94 1.86 -29.67
N ALA A 524 -14.70 3.12 -30.04
CA ALA A 524 -15.22 3.69 -31.29
C ALA A 524 -14.45 3.20 -32.52
N THR A 525 -13.16 2.92 -32.36
CA THR A 525 -12.29 2.49 -33.46
C THR A 525 -11.95 0.99 -33.44
N GLY A 526 -12.12 0.35 -32.29
CA GLY A 526 -11.68 -1.01 -31.98
C GLY A 526 -10.16 -1.13 -31.79
N GLU A 527 -9.47 -0.02 -31.55
CA GLU A 527 -8.02 0.05 -31.45
C GLU A 527 -7.57 -0.17 -29.99
N VAL A 528 -6.53 -0.98 -29.77
CA VAL A 528 -5.91 -1.14 -28.45
C VAL A 528 -4.51 -0.56 -28.50
N THR A 529 -4.22 0.42 -27.66
CA THR A 529 -2.88 0.99 -27.51
C THR A 529 -2.25 0.47 -26.22
N LEU A 530 -1.20 -0.33 -26.37
CA LEU A 530 -0.33 -0.76 -25.29
C LEU A 530 0.75 0.30 -25.10
N SER A 531 1.04 0.65 -23.85
CA SER A 531 2.16 1.50 -23.45
C SER A 531 2.83 0.91 -22.21
N TRP A 532 4.16 1.07 -22.12
CA TRP A 532 4.92 0.59 -20.96
C TRP A 532 6.13 1.48 -20.70
N LEU A 533 6.59 1.52 -19.45
CA LEU A 533 7.90 2.08 -19.13
C LEU A 533 8.97 1.19 -19.78
N ASN A 534 9.76 1.77 -20.68
CA ASN A 534 10.71 0.98 -21.43
C ASN A 534 11.91 0.54 -20.57
N GLY A 535 12.31 -0.73 -20.76
CA GLY A 535 13.51 -1.28 -20.17
C GLY A 535 14.78 -0.70 -20.80
N VAL A 536 15.76 -0.35 -19.98
CA VAL A 536 17.02 0.27 -20.41
C VAL A 536 18.16 -0.72 -20.18
N ASN A 537 19.00 -0.88 -21.20
CA ASN A 537 20.17 -1.76 -21.20
C ASN A 537 19.87 -3.25 -20.87
N VAL A 538 18.67 -3.70 -21.22
CA VAL A 538 18.22 -5.09 -21.11
C VAL A 538 18.89 -5.93 -22.21
N GLU A 539 19.45 -7.08 -21.84
CA GLU A 539 20.00 -8.01 -22.82
C GLU A 539 18.87 -8.77 -23.52
N GLY A 540 18.53 -8.33 -24.72
CA GLY A 540 17.68 -9.11 -25.61
C GLY A 540 17.58 -8.62 -27.04
N ARG A 541 16.60 -9.14 -27.79
CA ARG A 541 16.40 -8.73 -29.20
C ARG A 541 15.23 -7.77 -29.40
N SER A 542 14.17 -7.94 -28.62
CA SER A 542 12.89 -7.25 -28.82
C SER A 542 11.94 -7.58 -27.67
N TRP A 543 10.92 -6.76 -27.46
CA TRP A 543 9.72 -7.11 -26.71
C TRP A 543 8.77 -7.90 -27.60
N ARG A 544 8.37 -9.11 -27.21
CA ARG A 544 7.35 -9.91 -27.89
C ARG A 544 6.01 -9.62 -27.24
N ILE A 545 5.08 -9.15 -28.06
CA ILE A 545 3.71 -8.91 -27.64
C ILE A 545 2.87 -10.11 -28.03
N ARG A 546 2.12 -10.64 -27.07
CA ARG A 546 1.10 -11.66 -27.30
C ARG A 546 -0.27 -11.11 -26.99
N ARG A 547 -1.27 -11.72 -27.60
CA ARG A 547 -2.68 -11.54 -27.27
C ARG A 547 -3.29 -12.92 -27.05
N ASN A 548 -3.84 -13.18 -25.87
CA ASN A 548 -4.36 -14.47 -25.42
C ASN A 548 -3.34 -15.59 -25.66
N GLY A 549 -2.09 -15.35 -25.24
CA GLY A 549 -0.96 -16.25 -25.45
C GLY A 549 -0.45 -16.38 -26.90
N ILE A 550 -1.14 -15.82 -27.90
CA ILE A 550 -0.75 -15.90 -29.31
C ILE A 550 0.17 -14.71 -29.69
N PRO A 551 1.38 -14.95 -30.24
CA PRO A 551 2.27 -13.87 -30.67
C PRO A 551 1.64 -12.97 -31.72
N ARG A 552 1.65 -11.65 -31.49
CA ARG A 552 1.17 -10.63 -32.42
C ARG A 552 2.31 -10.02 -33.20
N THR A 553 3.31 -9.51 -32.47
CA THR A 553 4.46 -8.82 -33.07
C THR A 553 5.68 -8.89 -32.17
N SER A 554 6.79 -8.29 -32.62
CA SER A 554 7.90 -7.93 -31.77
C SER A 554 8.27 -6.47 -31.98
N VAL A 555 8.35 -5.72 -30.88
CA VAL A 555 8.77 -4.31 -30.84
C VAL A 555 10.23 -4.27 -30.44
N ALA A 556 10.99 -3.32 -30.98
CA ALA A 556 12.40 -3.17 -30.59
C ALA A 556 12.52 -2.86 -29.08
N LEU A 557 13.67 -3.17 -28.46
CA LEU A 557 13.87 -2.95 -27.03
C LEU A 557 13.83 -1.47 -26.62
N ASP A 558 13.95 -0.55 -27.57
CA ASP A 558 13.80 0.89 -27.38
C ASP A 558 12.35 1.38 -27.61
N GLY A 559 11.43 0.48 -27.95
CA GLY A 559 10.02 0.80 -28.11
C GLY A 559 9.25 0.68 -26.80
N ASP A 560 8.31 1.58 -26.62
CA ASP A 560 7.49 1.83 -25.42
C ASP A 560 5.97 1.75 -25.72
N THR A 561 5.60 1.48 -26.97
CA THR A 561 4.20 1.42 -27.38
C THR A 561 3.95 0.44 -28.51
N TYR A 562 2.72 -0.08 -28.57
CA TYR A 562 2.21 -0.89 -29.67
C TYR A 562 0.71 -0.74 -29.82
N THR A 563 0.24 -0.74 -31.06
CA THR A 563 -1.19 -0.67 -31.36
C THR A 563 -1.65 -1.98 -31.99
N ASP A 564 -2.70 -2.59 -31.44
CA ASP A 564 -3.45 -3.69 -32.05
C ASP A 564 -4.87 -3.22 -32.42
N ARG A 565 -5.60 -4.07 -33.16
CA ARG A 565 -7.01 -3.86 -33.44
C ARG A 565 -7.82 -5.10 -33.08
N ILE A 566 -8.88 -4.90 -32.33
CA ILE A 566 -9.90 -5.88 -32.02
C ILE A 566 -11.08 -5.69 -32.97
N THR A 567 -11.62 -6.79 -33.48
CA THR A 567 -12.73 -6.78 -34.44
C THR A 567 -13.90 -7.65 -34.01
N ARG A 568 -13.80 -8.27 -32.83
CA ARG A 568 -14.82 -9.15 -32.25
C ARG A 568 -14.93 -8.85 -30.76
N PRO A 569 -16.14 -8.94 -30.18
CA PRO A 569 -16.32 -8.75 -28.74
C PRO A 569 -15.54 -9.81 -27.95
N GLY A 570 -15.23 -9.51 -26.69
CA GLY A 570 -14.60 -10.45 -25.76
C GLY A 570 -13.44 -9.85 -24.97
N VAL A 571 -12.87 -10.66 -24.07
CA VAL A 571 -11.71 -10.29 -23.24
C VAL A 571 -10.41 -10.65 -23.95
N TYR A 572 -9.47 -9.70 -23.96
CA TYR A 572 -8.17 -9.85 -24.59
C TYR A 572 -7.05 -9.53 -23.61
N GLU A 573 -6.31 -10.55 -23.21
CA GLU A 573 -5.11 -10.44 -22.39
C GLU A 573 -3.92 -10.16 -23.31
N TYR A 574 -3.16 -9.10 -23.03
CA TYR A 574 -1.87 -8.87 -23.68
C TYR A 574 -0.73 -9.12 -22.72
N THR A 575 0.34 -9.71 -23.25
CA THR A 575 1.58 -9.88 -22.48
C THR A 575 2.79 -9.31 -23.21
N LEU A 576 3.68 -8.68 -22.45
CA LEU A 576 4.97 -8.17 -22.89
C LEU A 576 6.08 -9.12 -22.39
N GLU A 577 6.67 -9.87 -23.31
CA GLU A 577 7.74 -10.83 -23.01
C GLU A 577 9.09 -10.36 -23.58
N LEU A 578 10.18 -10.60 -22.86
CA LEU A 578 11.52 -10.46 -23.44
C LEU A 578 11.79 -11.56 -24.47
N ASN A 579 12.12 -11.18 -25.72
CA ASN A 579 12.44 -12.14 -26.78
C ASN A 579 13.93 -12.18 -27.10
N GLY A 580 14.53 -13.34 -26.81
CA GLY A 580 15.97 -13.58 -26.88
C GLY A 580 16.65 -12.84 -25.74
N GLY A 581 17.40 -13.54 -24.88
CA GLY A 581 17.92 -13.01 -23.61
C GLY A 581 17.52 -13.92 -22.44
N ASN A 582 17.96 -13.57 -21.22
CA ASN A 582 17.54 -14.24 -19.99
C ASN A 582 16.37 -13.48 -19.35
N ALA A 583 15.15 -14.05 -19.31
CA ALA A 583 14.00 -13.36 -18.70
C ALA A 583 14.20 -13.09 -17.20
N ALA A 584 14.96 -13.94 -16.50
CA ALA A 584 15.26 -13.75 -15.07
C ALA A 584 16.10 -12.48 -14.77
N GLN A 585 16.61 -11.78 -15.78
CA GLN A 585 17.23 -10.47 -15.58
C GLN A 585 16.21 -9.39 -15.17
N CYS A 586 14.92 -9.65 -15.40
CA CYS A 586 13.79 -8.82 -15.01
C CYS A 586 12.71 -9.71 -14.37
N PRO A 587 12.72 -9.87 -13.04
CA PRO A 587 11.85 -10.82 -12.35
C PRO A 587 10.35 -10.54 -12.53
N GLY A 588 9.95 -9.30 -12.83
CA GLY A 588 8.56 -8.94 -13.13
C GLY A 588 8.06 -9.27 -14.55
N LEU A 589 8.83 -9.98 -15.38
CA LEU A 589 8.36 -10.41 -16.69
C LEU A 589 7.74 -11.82 -16.66
N PRO A 590 6.67 -12.09 -17.44
CA PRO A 590 6.01 -11.17 -18.37
C PRO A 590 5.13 -10.15 -17.65
N LEU A 591 5.08 -8.91 -18.18
CA LEU A 591 4.01 -7.98 -17.81
C LEU A 591 2.74 -8.38 -18.54
N SER A 592 1.59 -8.19 -17.88
CA SER A 592 0.27 -8.48 -18.42
C SER A 592 -0.67 -7.30 -18.21
N CYS A 593 -1.62 -7.15 -19.13
CA CYS A 593 -2.77 -6.26 -19.02
C CYS A 593 -3.94 -6.95 -19.72
N SER A 594 -5.16 -6.49 -19.49
CA SER A 594 -6.34 -6.99 -20.21
C SER A 594 -7.18 -5.84 -20.75
N VAL A 595 -7.95 -6.11 -21.80
CA VAL A 595 -8.97 -5.17 -22.29
C VAL A 595 -10.23 -5.95 -22.63
N VAL A 596 -11.38 -5.35 -22.35
CA VAL A 596 -12.68 -5.91 -22.73
C VAL A 596 -13.22 -5.15 -23.94
N ALA A 597 -13.36 -5.87 -25.06
CA ALA A 597 -13.99 -5.32 -26.24
C ALA A 597 -15.51 -5.53 -26.18
N THR A 598 -16.24 -4.42 -26.10
CA THR A 598 -17.71 -4.39 -26.09
C THR A 598 -18.34 -4.93 -27.39
N GLY A 599 -19.59 -5.40 -27.30
CA GLY A 599 -20.37 -5.97 -28.41
C GLY A 599 -21.43 -6.97 -27.94
N GLU A 600 -21.70 -8.07 -28.68
CA GLU A 600 -22.74 -9.04 -28.27
C GLU A 600 -22.51 -9.52 -26.82
N GLY A 601 -23.44 -9.14 -25.93
CA GLY A 601 -23.39 -9.45 -24.51
C GLY A 601 -22.79 -8.37 -23.60
N ILE A 602 -21.94 -7.43 -24.07
CA ILE A 602 -21.31 -6.38 -23.25
C ILE A 602 -21.59 -5.00 -23.85
N ALA A 603 -22.41 -4.19 -23.18
CA ALA A 603 -22.84 -2.86 -23.61
C ALA A 603 -21.82 -1.75 -23.31
N PHE A 604 -21.08 -1.86 -22.20
CA PHE A 604 -20.13 -0.86 -21.72
C PHE A 604 -18.99 -1.52 -20.93
N TYR A 605 -17.78 -0.97 -21.04
CA TYR A 605 -16.65 -1.33 -20.19
C TYR A 605 -15.69 -0.16 -20.06
N ASP A 606 -15.19 0.12 -18.86
CA ASP A 606 -14.14 1.10 -18.60
C ASP A 606 -13.38 0.72 -17.32
N ASP A 607 -12.06 0.59 -17.42
CA ASP A 607 -11.11 0.32 -16.33
C ASP A 607 -10.27 1.56 -15.99
N PHE A 608 -10.59 2.72 -16.56
CA PHE A 608 -9.94 4.03 -16.32
C PHE A 608 -8.44 4.13 -16.66
N GLU A 609 -7.78 3.04 -17.04
CA GLU A 609 -6.37 2.97 -17.45
C GLU A 609 -6.02 3.89 -18.62
N CYS A 610 -7.02 4.18 -19.46
CA CYS A 610 -6.89 5.02 -20.65
C CYS A 610 -6.65 6.51 -20.38
N TYR A 611 -6.81 6.99 -19.14
CA TYR A 611 -6.92 8.41 -18.85
C TYR A 611 -5.71 8.93 -18.06
N ALA A 612 -4.81 9.67 -18.71
CA ALA A 612 -3.64 10.22 -18.02
C ALA A 612 -4.02 11.27 -16.97
N ASP A 613 -5.08 12.05 -17.22
CA ASP A 613 -5.61 13.10 -16.37
C ASP A 613 -7.14 13.24 -16.51
N ASP A 614 -7.77 14.07 -15.67
CA ASP A 614 -9.21 14.33 -15.69
C ASP A 614 -9.69 14.99 -17.00
N ALA A 615 -8.79 15.65 -17.73
CA ALA A 615 -9.12 16.22 -19.04
C ALA A 615 -9.28 15.12 -20.10
N ASN A 616 -8.44 14.08 -20.08
CA ASN A 616 -8.59 12.90 -20.94
C ASN A 616 -9.88 12.13 -20.62
N LEU A 617 -10.21 11.97 -19.34
CA LEU A 617 -11.47 11.38 -18.90
C LEU A 617 -12.68 12.13 -19.48
N THR A 618 -12.66 13.47 -19.37
CA THR A 618 -13.73 14.33 -19.92
C THR A 618 -13.80 14.27 -21.45
N ASP A 619 -12.66 14.26 -22.14
CA ASP A 619 -12.59 14.16 -23.60
C ASP A 619 -13.14 12.81 -24.11
N ALA A 620 -13.06 11.75 -23.30
CA ALA A 620 -13.65 10.44 -23.58
C ALA A 620 -15.18 10.38 -23.39
N GLY A 621 -15.78 11.44 -22.83
CA GLY A 621 -17.23 11.61 -22.74
C GLY A 621 -17.82 11.35 -21.35
N TRP A 622 -16.99 11.10 -20.35
CA TRP A 622 -17.41 11.15 -18.95
C TRP A 622 -17.71 12.60 -18.56
N GLU A 623 -18.81 12.83 -17.85
CA GLU A 623 -19.24 14.17 -17.45
C GLU A 623 -19.10 14.34 -15.93
N LEU A 624 -18.14 15.18 -15.52
CA LEU A 624 -18.04 15.64 -14.14
C LEU A 624 -19.09 16.73 -13.88
N VAL A 625 -20.05 16.42 -13.01
CA VAL A 625 -21.18 17.30 -12.68
C VAL A 625 -21.10 17.72 -11.22
N LEU A 626 -20.98 19.03 -11.02
CA LEU A 626 -20.91 19.66 -9.72
C LEU A 626 -22.20 20.40 -9.43
N SER A 627 -22.85 20.06 -8.32
CA SER A 627 -24.04 20.74 -7.83
C SER A 627 -23.76 21.40 -6.48
N GLY A 628 -24.30 22.59 -6.23
CA GLY A 628 -24.22 23.27 -4.92
C GLY A 628 -22.96 24.12 -4.64
N GLY A 629 -21.95 24.13 -5.51
CA GLY A 629 -20.73 24.96 -5.33
C GLY A 629 -19.63 24.63 -6.33
N ALA A 630 -18.48 25.30 -6.23
CA ALA A 630 -17.24 24.86 -6.88
C ALA A 630 -16.42 24.07 -5.85
N PRO A 631 -15.83 22.92 -6.22
CA PRO A 631 -14.97 22.15 -5.32
C PRO A 631 -13.72 22.96 -4.96
N GLU A 632 -13.19 22.73 -3.76
CA GLU A 632 -11.80 23.03 -3.44
C GLU A 632 -10.92 21.94 -4.10
N ASP A 633 -9.69 22.28 -4.48
CA ASP A 633 -8.82 21.43 -5.33
C ASP A 633 -8.71 20.02 -4.75
N GLY A 634 -9.07 19.00 -5.55
CA GLY A 634 -8.89 17.57 -5.23
C GLY A 634 -10.09 16.80 -4.69
N SER A 635 -11.24 17.44 -4.42
CA SER A 635 -12.42 16.77 -3.79
C SER A 635 -13.40 16.07 -4.74
N GLN A 636 -13.40 16.44 -6.02
CA GLN A 636 -14.27 15.83 -7.04
C GLN A 636 -13.78 14.44 -7.48
N PHE A 637 -14.62 13.68 -8.19
CA PHE A 637 -14.16 12.45 -8.86
C PHE A 637 -12.99 12.75 -9.80
N SER A 638 -11.91 12.00 -9.67
CA SER A 638 -10.66 12.19 -10.40
C SER A 638 -9.95 10.85 -10.64
N VAL A 639 -9.19 10.76 -11.73
CA VAL A 639 -8.26 9.64 -12.04
C VAL A 639 -6.81 9.97 -11.71
N GLU A 640 -6.56 11.13 -11.09
CA GLU A 640 -5.24 11.58 -10.65
C GLU A 640 -4.92 11.13 -9.22
N ASN A 641 -5.91 10.65 -8.47
CA ASN A 641 -5.79 10.16 -7.09
C ASN A 641 -5.00 11.12 -6.18
N PRO A 642 -5.51 12.35 -5.96
CA PRO A 642 -4.76 13.40 -5.27
C PRO A 642 -4.47 13.07 -3.79
N GLY A 643 -5.30 12.23 -3.16
CA GLY A 643 -5.10 11.73 -1.80
C GLY A 643 -4.14 10.55 -1.69
N GLY A 644 -3.58 10.05 -2.80
CA GLY A 644 -2.61 8.95 -2.80
C GLY A 644 -3.15 7.62 -2.29
N ARG A 645 -4.45 7.35 -2.46
CA ARG A 645 -5.11 6.12 -1.96
C ARG A 645 -4.68 4.88 -2.73
N GLY A 646 -4.73 3.72 -2.09
CA GLY A 646 -4.54 2.44 -2.78
C GLY A 646 -5.68 2.11 -3.75
N ASN A 647 -5.42 1.15 -4.63
CA ASN A 647 -6.36 0.73 -5.66
C ASN A 647 -7.65 0.10 -5.11
N THR A 648 -8.73 0.29 -5.86
CA THR A 648 -10.07 -0.20 -5.52
C THR A 648 -10.10 -1.74 -5.46
N PRO A 649 -10.77 -2.35 -4.46
CA PRO A 649 -10.84 -3.81 -4.32
C PRO A 649 -11.66 -4.47 -5.42
N THR A 650 -11.12 -5.54 -5.99
CA THR A 650 -11.75 -6.36 -7.02
C THR A 650 -12.74 -7.39 -6.43
N GLU A 651 -13.27 -8.31 -7.24
CA GLU A 651 -14.23 -9.34 -6.81
C GLU A 651 -13.71 -10.25 -5.69
N ASN A 652 -12.40 -10.52 -5.65
CA ASN A 652 -11.76 -11.28 -4.57
C ASN A 652 -11.22 -10.37 -3.45
N GLY A 653 -11.57 -9.08 -3.48
CA GLY A 653 -11.16 -8.09 -2.48
C GLY A 653 -9.68 -7.69 -2.55
N GLN A 654 -8.90 -8.19 -3.52
CA GLN A 654 -7.54 -7.70 -3.76
C GLN A 654 -7.56 -6.36 -4.51
N PRO A 655 -6.58 -5.47 -4.29
CA PRO A 655 -6.49 -4.21 -5.01
C PRO A 655 -6.44 -4.43 -6.53
N SER A 656 -7.18 -3.61 -7.29
CA SER A 656 -7.03 -3.53 -8.73
C SER A 656 -5.63 -3.02 -9.10
N GLN A 657 -5.30 -3.00 -10.40
CA GLN A 657 -4.03 -2.47 -10.88
C GLN A 657 -4.28 -1.19 -11.65
N GLY A 658 -3.33 -0.25 -11.58
CA GLY A 658 -3.32 0.94 -12.42
C GLY A 658 -4.19 2.09 -11.89
N LYS A 659 -4.82 2.84 -12.78
CA LYS A 659 -5.63 4.02 -12.47
C LYS A 659 -7.07 3.64 -12.20
N PHE A 660 -7.66 4.30 -11.22
CA PHE A 660 -9.06 4.14 -10.85
C PHE A 660 -9.69 5.52 -10.64
N LEU A 661 -11.01 5.57 -10.50
CA LEU A 661 -11.75 6.79 -10.28
C LEU A 661 -12.01 7.00 -8.79
N ILE A 662 -11.68 8.16 -8.23
CA ILE A 662 -11.87 8.46 -6.80
C ILE A 662 -12.39 9.87 -6.54
N SER A 663 -13.34 10.01 -5.63
CA SER A 663 -13.67 11.27 -4.95
C SER A 663 -13.18 11.18 -3.51
N ASP A 664 -12.14 11.95 -3.19
CA ASP A 664 -11.54 11.99 -1.85
C ASP A 664 -11.77 13.37 -1.22
N ASN A 665 -12.72 13.43 -0.28
CA ASN A 665 -13.09 14.70 0.34
C ASN A 665 -12.24 15.05 1.57
N ASP A 666 -11.52 14.08 2.15
CA ASP A 666 -10.65 14.39 3.28
C ASP A 666 -9.36 15.10 2.83
N PHE A 667 -8.89 14.81 1.61
CA PHE A 667 -7.78 15.53 0.97
C PHE A 667 -8.22 16.89 0.43
N GLY A 668 -9.35 16.93 -0.30
CA GLY A 668 -9.80 18.14 -0.99
C GLY A 668 -10.44 19.20 -0.09
N GLY A 669 -10.63 18.92 1.19
CA GLY A 669 -11.05 19.89 2.20
C GLY A 669 -12.46 20.48 2.00
N ALA A 670 -13.35 19.86 1.21
CA ALA A 670 -14.63 20.48 0.89
C ALA A 670 -15.55 20.55 2.12
N ASP A 671 -15.68 21.76 2.67
CA ASP A 671 -16.51 22.07 3.84
C ASP A 671 -17.93 22.51 3.41
N PHE A 672 -18.70 21.58 2.83
CA PHE A 672 -20.13 21.83 2.63
C PHE A 672 -20.84 21.88 4.00
N SER A 673 -21.76 22.84 4.18
CA SER A 673 -22.62 22.81 5.37
C SER A 673 -23.69 21.73 5.20
N PRO A 674 -23.99 20.91 6.23
CA PRO A 674 -25.08 19.95 6.18
C PRO A 674 -26.40 20.56 5.64
N GLY A 675 -26.96 19.95 4.59
CA GLY A 675 -28.17 20.43 3.91
C GLY A 675 -27.90 21.48 2.81
N SER A 676 -26.67 21.54 2.28
CA SER A 676 -26.26 22.42 1.19
C SER A 676 -26.87 22.05 -0.17
N GLY A 677 -27.27 20.79 -0.35
CA GLY A 677 -27.58 20.17 -1.63
C GLY A 677 -26.36 19.97 -2.53
N GLY A 678 -25.15 20.02 -1.96
CA GLY A 678 -23.89 19.84 -2.69
C GLY A 678 -23.69 18.39 -3.13
N SER A 679 -23.17 18.17 -4.34
CA SER A 679 -22.76 16.83 -4.76
C SER A 679 -21.66 16.85 -5.81
N PHE A 680 -20.82 15.82 -5.74
CA PHE A 680 -19.86 15.44 -6.78
C PHE A 680 -20.43 14.25 -7.53
N ASP A 681 -20.84 14.48 -8.77
CA ASP A 681 -21.43 13.47 -9.62
C ASP A 681 -20.49 13.18 -10.80
N ILE A 682 -20.34 11.92 -11.15
CA ILE A 682 -19.70 11.50 -12.41
C ILE A 682 -20.72 10.73 -13.23
N VAL A 683 -20.90 11.11 -14.49
CA VAL A 683 -21.88 10.53 -15.40
C VAL A 683 -21.17 9.82 -16.54
N SER A 684 -21.57 8.58 -16.82
CA SER A 684 -21.01 7.79 -17.92
C SER A 684 -21.30 8.42 -19.29
N PRO A 685 -20.48 8.13 -20.31
CA PRO A 685 -20.89 8.25 -21.70
C PRO A 685 -22.20 7.48 -21.96
N GLY A 686 -22.94 7.87 -23.00
CA GLY A 686 -24.13 7.14 -23.43
C GLY A 686 -23.75 5.84 -24.16
N PHE A 687 -24.35 4.73 -23.77
CA PHE A 687 -24.19 3.41 -24.40
C PHE A 687 -25.55 2.78 -24.74
N SER A 688 -25.55 1.72 -25.57
CA SER A 688 -26.78 1.06 -26.03
C SER A 688 -26.89 -0.33 -25.43
N CYS A 689 -28.04 -0.63 -24.84
CA CYS A 689 -28.45 -1.96 -24.38
C CYS A 689 -29.57 -2.52 -25.27
N ALA A 690 -29.62 -2.10 -26.54
CA ALA A 690 -30.56 -2.62 -27.52
C ALA A 690 -30.39 -4.13 -27.64
N ASP A 691 -31.52 -4.84 -27.74
CA ASP A 691 -31.55 -6.31 -27.86
C ASP A 691 -31.04 -7.09 -26.62
N MET A 692 -30.78 -6.41 -25.50
CA MET A 692 -30.49 -7.04 -24.20
C MET A 692 -31.77 -7.15 -23.36
N ALA A 693 -32.15 -8.38 -23.03
CA ALA A 693 -33.32 -8.67 -22.18
C ALA A 693 -33.01 -8.51 -20.68
N GLU A 694 -31.77 -8.80 -20.30
CA GLU A 694 -31.21 -8.57 -18.97
C GLU A 694 -29.99 -7.67 -19.11
N VAL A 695 -29.84 -6.72 -18.19
CA VAL A 695 -28.75 -5.75 -18.18
C VAL A 695 -28.26 -5.59 -16.75
N TRP A 696 -26.98 -5.87 -16.54
CA TRP A 696 -26.31 -5.78 -15.24
C TRP A 696 -25.20 -4.76 -15.30
N LEU A 697 -25.07 -3.96 -14.24
CA LEU A 697 -23.94 -3.06 -13.99
C LEU A 697 -23.04 -3.69 -12.94
N HIS A 698 -21.79 -3.92 -13.32
CA HIS A 698 -20.72 -4.40 -12.45
C HIS A 698 -19.69 -3.31 -12.27
N LEU A 699 -19.18 -3.15 -11.05
CA LEU A 699 -18.04 -2.26 -10.80
C LEU A 699 -17.36 -2.67 -9.50
N ASP A 700 -16.05 -2.53 -9.48
CA ASP A 700 -15.26 -2.63 -8.27
C ASP A 700 -15.45 -1.32 -7.51
N ALA A 701 -15.69 -1.40 -6.20
CA ALA A 701 -16.01 -0.24 -5.38
C ALA A 701 -15.46 -0.33 -3.96
N SER A 702 -15.04 0.83 -3.49
CA SER A 702 -14.63 1.11 -2.13
C SER A 702 -15.35 2.38 -1.70
N ILE A 703 -16.30 2.24 -0.77
CA ILE A 703 -17.16 3.33 -0.30
C ILE A 703 -16.92 3.47 1.19
N VAL A 704 -16.34 4.59 1.63
CA VAL A 704 -16.07 4.84 3.05
C VAL A 704 -16.68 6.17 3.47
N LEU A 705 -17.74 6.08 4.28
CA LEU A 705 -18.58 7.21 4.64
C LEU A 705 -18.35 7.66 6.09
N ASN A 706 -18.10 8.94 6.32
CA ASN A 706 -17.97 9.53 7.64
C ASN A 706 -19.34 9.69 8.34
N ASN A 707 -19.27 9.76 9.65
CA ASN A 707 -20.35 9.69 10.63
C ASN A 707 -21.22 10.96 10.81
N ASN A 708 -21.37 11.77 9.75
CA ASN A 708 -22.10 13.03 9.80
C ASN A 708 -23.64 12.91 9.67
N GLY A 709 -24.15 11.72 9.29
CA GLY A 709 -25.57 11.46 9.10
C GLY A 709 -26.21 12.09 7.86
N THR A 710 -25.42 12.68 6.97
CA THR A 710 -25.93 13.46 5.81
C THR A 710 -25.37 13.01 4.46
N CYS A 711 -24.20 12.37 4.43
CA CYS A 711 -23.66 11.91 3.14
C CYS A 711 -24.49 10.76 2.55
N VAL A 712 -24.69 10.81 1.24
CA VAL A 712 -25.36 9.78 0.45
C VAL A 712 -24.52 9.44 -0.77
N VAL A 713 -24.28 8.16 -1.00
CA VAL A 713 -23.73 7.66 -2.27
C VAL A 713 -24.85 6.99 -3.05
N ASP A 714 -25.15 7.54 -4.22
CA ASP A 714 -26.16 7.01 -5.14
C ASP A 714 -25.53 6.50 -6.43
N ILE A 715 -26.05 5.37 -6.93
CA ILE A 715 -25.90 5.00 -8.33
C ILE A 715 -27.29 5.10 -8.97
N ASP A 716 -27.40 5.98 -9.95
CA ASP A 716 -28.62 6.17 -10.72
C ASP A 716 -28.41 5.74 -12.18
N VAL A 717 -29.46 5.19 -12.80
CA VAL A 717 -29.48 4.75 -14.20
C VAL A 717 -30.56 5.51 -14.95
N SER A 718 -30.30 5.81 -16.22
CA SER A 718 -31.21 6.47 -17.14
C SER A 718 -31.28 5.70 -18.45
N GLY A 719 -32.49 5.37 -18.91
CA GLY A 719 -32.71 4.77 -20.24
C GLY A 719 -32.92 5.80 -21.37
N ASP A 720 -32.99 7.09 -21.03
CA ASP A 720 -33.34 8.17 -21.97
C ASP A 720 -32.24 9.23 -22.12
N GLY A 721 -30.99 8.88 -21.83
CA GLY A 721 -29.83 9.74 -22.02
C GLY A 721 -29.59 10.78 -20.92
N GLY A 722 -30.16 10.57 -19.74
CA GLY A 722 -30.03 11.44 -18.57
C GLY A 722 -31.18 12.43 -18.38
N ASP A 723 -32.29 12.29 -19.12
CA ASP A 723 -33.48 13.13 -18.95
C ASP A 723 -34.27 12.71 -17.68
N ASN A 724 -34.36 11.41 -17.41
CA ASN A 724 -34.93 10.83 -16.19
C ASN A 724 -33.95 9.81 -15.57
N TRP A 725 -33.89 9.78 -14.23
CA TRP A 725 -32.97 8.95 -13.47
C TRP A 725 -33.74 8.06 -12.48
N ALA A 726 -33.40 6.78 -12.44
CA ALA A 726 -33.87 5.80 -11.47
C ALA A 726 -32.70 5.39 -10.57
N ASN A 727 -32.87 5.49 -9.25
CA ASN A 727 -31.87 5.05 -8.29
C ASN A 727 -31.89 3.52 -8.17
N VAL A 728 -30.73 2.88 -8.37
CA VAL A 728 -30.57 1.41 -8.30
C VAL A 728 -29.70 0.97 -7.12
N PHE A 729 -28.90 1.88 -6.57
CA PHE A 729 -28.10 1.64 -5.38
C PHE A 729 -27.99 2.92 -4.54
N ARG A 730 -28.02 2.75 -3.22
CA ARG A 730 -27.84 3.84 -2.25
C ARG A 730 -27.09 3.35 -1.02
N ARG A 731 -26.15 4.17 -0.55
CA ARG A 731 -25.55 4.11 0.80
C ARG A 731 -25.68 5.46 1.50
N VAL A 732 -25.84 5.45 2.82
CA VAL A 732 -26.02 6.66 3.64
C VAL A 732 -25.06 6.62 4.83
N GLY A 733 -24.31 7.70 5.06
CA GLY A 733 -23.43 7.80 6.23
C GLY A 733 -24.23 7.74 7.55
N ALA A 734 -23.75 6.96 8.52
CA ALA A 734 -24.39 6.86 9.83
C ALA A 734 -24.27 8.18 10.63
N ALA A 735 -25.20 8.47 11.55
CA ALA A 735 -25.16 9.68 12.38
C ALA A 735 -24.70 9.36 13.82
N ARG A 736 -23.69 10.07 14.35
CA ARG A 736 -23.22 9.91 15.75
C ARG A 736 -23.86 10.88 16.75
N ALA A 737 -24.00 10.42 18.00
CA ALA A 737 -24.70 11.08 19.10
C ALA A 737 -24.44 12.60 19.24
N GLY A 738 -25.50 13.41 19.11
CA GLY A 738 -25.51 14.84 19.44
C GLY A 738 -25.75 15.81 18.28
N ALA A 739 -25.71 15.34 17.03
CA ALA A 739 -26.28 16.08 15.91
C ALA A 739 -27.82 16.00 16.00
N ASP A 740 -28.52 17.14 16.02
CA ASP A 740 -29.95 17.13 15.69
C ASP A 740 -30.06 16.48 14.30
N PRO A 741 -30.90 15.44 14.09
CA PRO A 741 -31.19 14.97 12.74
C PRO A 741 -31.86 16.12 11.99
N LEU A 742 -31.05 16.91 11.29
CA LEU A 742 -31.50 17.95 10.38
C LEU A 742 -32.09 17.24 9.17
N PRO A 743 -33.17 17.81 8.60
CA PRO A 743 -34.29 17.05 8.08
C PRO A 743 -33.79 15.98 7.13
N GLN A 744 -34.19 14.73 7.42
CA GLN A 744 -34.28 13.66 6.42
C GLN A 744 -34.57 14.32 5.08
N VAL A 745 -33.75 14.03 4.06
CA VAL A 745 -34.24 14.15 2.69
C VAL A 745 -35.65 13.55 2.73
N ASP A 746 -36.66 14.37 2.43
CA ASP A 746 -38.09 14.12 2.67
C ASP A 746 -38.57 13.01 1.71
N LEU A 747 -37.95 11.84 1.82
CA LEU A 747 -38.20 10.63 1.07
C LEU A 747 -38.94 9.72 2.04
N SER A 748 -40.24 9.54 1.79
CA SER A 748 -40.99 8.52 2.51
C SER A 748 -40.37 7.14 2.29
N GLU A 749 -40.57 6.20 3.22
CA GLU A 749 -40.25 4.77 3.03
C GLU A 749 -40.77 4.21 1.68
N ASP A 750 -41.79 4.85 1.12
CA ASP A 750 -42.44 4.51 -0.16
C ASP A 750 -41.75 5.11 -1.41
N GLU A 751 -40.76 6.01 -1.28
CA GLU A 751 -40.01 6.54 -2.43
C GLU A 751 -38.81 5.61 -2.76
N PRO A 752 -38.52 5.33 -4.05
CA PRO A 752 -37.28 4.67 -4.45
C PRO A 752 -36.08 5.42 -3.88
N GLY A 753 -35.26 4.74 -3.05
CA GLY A 753 -34.12 5.34 -2.36
C GLY A 753 -34.41 5.98 -0.99
N GLY A 754 -35.65 6.01 -0.47
CA GLY A 754 -35.89 6.45 0.92
C GLY A 754 -35.07 5.65 1.95
N PRO A 755 -34.84 6.14 3.19
CA PRO A 755 -34.14 5.38 4.23
C PRO A 755 -34.85 4.04 4.46
N ARG A 756 -34.22 2.95 4.02
CA ARG A 756 -34.68 1.58 4.19
C ARG A 756 -33.85 0.93 5.30
N GLU A 757 -34.39 -0.12 5.92
CA GLU A 757 -33.58 -1.06 6.71
C GLU A 757 -32.41 -1.54 5.82
N GLY A 758 -31.16 -1.38 6.27
CA GLY A 758 -29.97 -1.87 5.56
C GLY A 758 -29.49 -1.02 4.38
N ASN A 759 -29.23 0.29 4.57
CA ASN A 759 -28.45 1.07 3.59
C ASN A 759 -27.43 2.04 4.23
N SER A 760 -27.12 1.86 5.51
CA SER A 760 -26.01 2.54 6.18
C SER A 760 -24.73 1.74 6.00
N ASP A 761 -23.56 2.31 6.25
CA ASP A 761 -22.25 1.63 6.18
C ASP A 761 -21.62 1.66 4.76
N GLY A 762 -20.31 1.46 4.72
CA GLY A 762 -19.52 1.42 3.50
C GLY A 762 -19.74 0.16 2.67
N PHE A 763 -18.97 0.05 1.59
CA PHE A 763 -18.93 -1.12 0.71
C PHE A 763 -17.48 -1.41 0.29
N TYR A 764 -17.15 -2.68 0.07
CA TYR A 764 -15.81 -3.12 -0.31
C TYR A 764 -15.90 -4.33 -1.26
N GLY A 765 -15.32 -4.26 -2.45
CA GLY A 765 -15.26 -5.37 -3.42
C GLY A 765 -16.05 -5.06 -4.68
N ARG A 766 -16.63 -6.08 -5.33
CA ARG A 766 -17.39 -5.91 -6.58
C ARG A 766 -18.90 -5.80 -6.36
N LEU A 767 -19.51 -4.73 -6.86
CA LEU A 767 -20.96 -4.54 -6.92
C LEU A 767 -21.52 -5.18 -8.19
N HIS A 768 -22.67 -5.85 -8.08
CA HIS A 768 -23.46 -6.33 -9.21
C HIS A 768 -24.90 -5.82 -9.06
N LEU A 769 -25.35 -4.99 -9.99
CA LEU A 769 -26.64 -4.31 -9.94
C LEU A 769 -27.49 -4.70 -11.15
N ASP A 770 -28.66 -5.28 -10.91
CA ASP A 770 -29.65 -5.50 -11.97
C ASP A 770 -30.27 -4.14 -12.34
N ILE A 771 -30.00 -3.69 -13.56
CA ILE A 771 -30.48 -2.42 -14.10
C ILE A 771 -31.50 -2.65 -15.23
N SER A 772 -31.96 -3.89 -15.43
CA SER A 772 -32.82 -4.31 -16.53
C SER A 772 -34.12 -3.50 -16.59
N GLU A 773 -34.71 -3.14 -15.46
CA GLU A 773 -35.97 -2.36 -15.43
C GLU A 773 -35.85 -1.02 -16.16
N THR A 774 -34.66 -0.39 -16.12
CA THR A 774 -34.42 0.92 -16.72
C THR A 774 -33.64 0.84 -18.03
N ALA A 775 -32.75 -0.14 -18.19
CA ALA A 775 -31.80 -0.21 -19.30
C ALA A 775 -32.14 -1.25 -20.38
N ALA A 776 -32.94 -2.29 -20.08
CA ALA A 776 -33.17 -3.36 -21.04
C ALA A 776 -33.86 -2.86 -22.31
N ASN A 777 -33.27 -3.17 -23.47
CA ASN A 777 -33.73 -2.76 -24.81
C ASN A 777 -33.75 -1.24 -25.05
N GLU A 778 -33.02 -0.45 -24.27
CA GLU A 778 -32.90 1.00 -24.48
C GLU A 778 -31.64 1.37 -25.28
N ASP A 779 -31.77 2.38 -26.14
CA ASP A 779 -30.72 2.78 -27.10
C ASP A 779 -29.70 3.79 -26.55
N ASN A 780 -30.02 4.46 -25.44
CA ASN A 780 -29.23 5.56 -24.89
C ASN A 780 -29.22 5.53 -23.36
N VAL A 781 -28.59 4.49 -22.83
CA VAL A 781 -28.44 4.27 -21.40
C VAL A 781 -27.25 5.09 -20.87
N LYS A 782 -27.41 5.65 -19.67
CA LYS A 782 -26.33 6.24 -18.87
C LYS A 782 -26.48 5.78 -17.42
N PHE A 783 -25.37 5.68 -16.69
CA PHE A 783 -25.40 5.67 -15.24
C PHE A 783 -24.65 6.89 -14.69
N ARG A 784 -24.92 7.24 -13.44
CA ARG A 784 -24.15 8.22 -12.70
C ARG A 784 -23.91 7.75 -11.28
N ILE A 785 -22.76 8.13 -10.76
CA ILE A 785 -22.35 7.88 -9.39
C ILE A 785 -22.29 9.23 -8.71
N ARG A 786 -22.94 9.36 -7.56
CA ARG A 786 -23.10 10.64 -6.87
C ARG A 786 -22.60 10.52 -5.45
N HIS A 787 -21.69 11.40 -5.09
CA HIS A 787 -21.25 11.63 -3.72
C HIS A 787 -21.96 12.91 -3.22
N PHE A 788 -23.10 12.74 -2.55
CA PHE A 788 -24.04 13.80 -2.18
C PHE A 788 -23.89 14.20 -0.71
N GLU A 789 -23.87 15.51 -0.43
CA GLU A 789 -23.52 16.09 0.87
C GLU A 789 -22.24 15.48 1.46
N PRO A 790 -21.11 15.50 0.72
CA PRO A 790 -19.87 14.85 1.12
C PRO A 790 -19.20 15.55 2.31
N SER A 791 -19.86 16.48 3.00
CA SER A 791 -19.29 17.34 4.04
C SER A 791 -18.53 16.55 5.12
N TRP A 792 -17.21 16.68 5.19
CA TRP A 792 -16.35 15.89 6.10
C TRP A 792 -16.37 14.38 5.83
N ASP A 793 -16.90 13.94 4.70
CA ASP A 793 -16.79 12.56 4.27
C ASP A 793 -15.35 12.19 3.91
N TRP A 794 -15.03 10.89 3.86
CA TRP A 794 -13.73 10.36 3.56
C TRP A 794 -13.58 10.18 2.05
N TRP A 795 -13.94 9.02 1.48
CA TRP A 795 -13.78 8.82 0.03
C TRP A 795 -14.70 7.75 -0.58
N VAL A 796 -14.83 7.84 -1.90
CA VAL A 796 -15.49 6.84 -2.75
C VAL A 796 -14.57 6.55 -3.94
N SER A 797 -14.14 5.30 -4.12
CA SER A 797 -13.35 4.86 -5.27
C SER A 797 -14.04 3.74 -6.05
N ILE A 798 -13.87 3.75 -7.37
CA ILE A 798 -14.52 2.86 -8.34
C ILE A 798 -13.54 2.47 -9.44
N ASP A 799 -13.63 1.22 -9.87
CA ASP A 799 -12.83 0.68 -10.97
C ASP A 799 -13.57 -0.44 -11.75
N ASN A 800 -13.01 -0.89 -12.87
CA ASN A 800 -13.46 -2.04 -13.68
C ASN A 800 -14.98 -2.05 -13.95
N VAL A 801 -15.52 -0.93 -14.41
CA VAL A 801 -16.94 -0.78 -14.68
C VAL A 801 -17.31 -1.57 -15.92
N GLN A 802 -18.33 -2.42 -15.82
CA GLN A 802 -18.83 -3.25 -16.91
C GLN A 802 -20.35 -3.23 -16.93
N VAL A 803 -20.94 -3.11 -18.12
CA VAL A 803 -22.38 -3.33 -18.33
C VAL A 803 -22.55 -4.43 -19.36
N ASP A 804 -23.25 -5.49 -18.98
CA ASP A 804 -23.44 -6.67 -19.82
C ASP A 804 -24.81 -7.35 -19.56
N SER A 805 -25.04 -8.49 -20.21
CA SER A 805 -26.24 -9.31 -20.01
C SER A 805 -25.99 -10.53 -19.12
N VAL A 806 -24.90 -10.55 -18.35
CA VAL A 806 -24.48 -11.68 -17.53
C VAL A 806 -24.90 -11.42 -16.09
N PRO A 807 -25.93 -12.13 -15.57
CA PRO A 807 -26.31 -11.96 -14.18
C PRO A 807 -25.22 -12.41 -13.22
N SER A 808 -25.14 -11.72 -12.09
CA SER A 808 -24.53 -12.28 -10.88
C SER A 808 -25.53 -13.24 -10.26
N SER A 809 -25.56 -14.48 -10.74
CA SER A 809 -26.42 -15.52 -10.18
C SER A 809 -25.56 -16.64 -9.59
N GLY A 810 -25.83 -16.98 -8.34
CA GLY A 810 -25.40 -18.26 -7.78
C GLY A 810 -25.93 -19.44 -8.62
N GLY A 811 -25.35 -20.61 -8.43
CA GLY A 811 -25.80 -21.84 -9.10
C GLY A 811 -27.24 -22.19 -8.73
N GLU A 812 -27.95 -22.89 -9.62
CA GLU A 812 -29.30 -23.41 -9.35
C GLU A 812 -29.29 -24.59 -8.38
N HIS A 813 -28.18 -25.33 -8.30
CA HIS A 813 -28.05 -26.43 -7.37
C HIS A 813 -27.49 -25.93 -6.03
N LEU A 814 -28.38 -25.80 -5.05
CA LEU A 814 -28.01 -25.54 -3.67
C LEU A 814 -27.31 -26.76 -3.05
N LEU A 815 -26.08 -26.58 -2.55
CA LEU A 815 -25.27 -27.64 -1.95
C LEU A 815 -25.14 -27.49 -0.44
N LEU A 816 -25.01 -26.26 0.03
CA LEU A 816 -24.97 -25.88 1.44
C LEU A 816 -25.69 -24.55 1.62
N GLU A 817 -26.46 -24.42 2.69
CA GLU A 817 -27.16 -23.19 3.09
C GLU A 817 -27.13 -23.12 4.62
N THR A 818 -26.70 -22.00 5.17
CA THR A 818 -26.82 -21.69 6.60
C THR A 818 -27.14 -20.21 6.79
N ASP A 819 -28.16 -19.96 7.59
CA ASP A 819 -28.57 -18.63 8.08
C ASP A 819 -28.19 -18.46 9.56
N PHE A 820 -27.42 -19.40 10.11
CA PHE A 820 -27.01 -19.49 11.52
C PHE A 820 -28.15 -19.40 12.56
N ASN A 821 -29.41 -19.55 12.15
CA ASN A 821 -30.56 -19.62 13.04
C ASN A 821 -30.48 -20.90 13.90
N GLY A 822 -30.08 -20.75 15.16
CA GLY A 822 -29.78 -21.83 16.10
C GLY A 822 -28.29 -21.97 16.46
N GLY A 823 -27.42 -21.12 15.92
CA GLY A 823 -25.97 -21.10 16.13
C GLY A 823 -25.18 -21.76 14.99
N ILE A 824 -23.85 -21.82 15.14
CA ILE A 824 -22.96 -22.50 14.18
C ILE A 824 -23.33 -23.99 14.13
N PRO A 825 -23.54 -24.59 12.93
CA PRO A 825 -23.88 -26.00 12.79
C PRO A 825 -22.83 -26.94 13.42
N ASP A 826 -23.29 -28.04 14.02
CA ASP A 826 -22.42 -29.02 14.72
C ASP A 826 -21.39 -29.73 13.80
N ASP A 827 -21.58 -29.67 12.49
CA ASP A 827 -20.73 -30.27 11.45
C ASP A 827 -19.76 -29.28 10.79
N TRP A 828 -19.75 -28.03 11.24
CA TRP A 828 -18.70 -27.06 10.90
C TRP A 828 -17.58 -27.12 11.93
N ASP A 829 -16.34 -27.02 11.45
CA ASP A 829 -15.17 -27.04 12.30
C ASP A 829 -14.74 -25.62 12.67
N ILE A 830 -14.34 -25.42 13.93
CA ILE A 830 -13.75 -24.18 14.41
C ILE A 830 -12.34 -24.49 14.87
N GLU A 831 -11.36 -23.99 14.12
CA GLU A 831 -9.96 -24.03 14.51
C GLU A 831 -9.59 -22.73 15.22
N SER A 832 -9.23 -22.89 16.49
CA SER A 832 -8.77 -21.80 17.34
C SER A 832 -7.39 -22.15 17.84
N VAL A 833 -6.39 -21.38 17.43
CA VAL A 833 -5.00 -21.59 17.84
C VAL A 833 -4.86 -21.31 19.36
N ASP A 834 -5.69 -20.41 19.89
CA ASP A 834 -5.54 -19.89 21.26
C ASP A 834 -6.76 -20.11 22.19
N ASN A 835 -7.92 -20.56 21.70
CA ASN A 835 -9.17 -20.87 22.44
C ASN A 835 -9.83 -19.67 23.17
N LEU A 836 -9.72 -18.43 22.66
CA LEU A 836 -10.01 -17.25 23.48
C LEU A 836 -11.09 -16.30 22.94
N ALA A 837 -11.43 -16.34 21.65
CA ALA A 837 -12.64 -15.73 21.07
C ALA A 837 -13.10 -16.48 19.80
N PRO A 838 -13.39 -17.79 19.88
CA PRO A 838 -13.78 -18.57 18.71
C PRO A 838 -15.05 -18.02 18.08
N TRP A 839 -15.19 -18.22 16.76
CA TRP A 839 -16.41 -17.96 16.02
C TRP A 839 -17.66 -18.40 16.83
N SER A 840 -18.63 -17.51 16.93
CA SER A 840 -19.83 -17.69 17.73
C SER A 840 -21.07 -17.42 16.90
N GLY A 841 -22.04 -18.33 16.95
CA GLY A 841 -23.38 -18.14 16.36
C GLY A 841 -24.37 -17.41 17.28
N VAL A 842 -23.89 -16.93 18.43
CA VAL A 842 -24.62 -15.97 19.28
C VAL A 842 -23.91 -14.64 19.25
N ASP A 843 -24.67 -13.56 19.26
CA ASP A 843 -24.19 -12.18 19.38
C ASP A 843 -23.45 -12.03 20.73
N SER A 844 -22.15 -12.30 20.69
CA SER A 844 -21.31 -12.52 21.87
C SER A 844 -20.81 -11.22 22.48
N SER A 845 -20.98 -10.12 21.74
CA SER A 845 -20.74 -8.73 22.08
C SER A 845 -21.98 -7.94 21.62
N PRO A 846 -22.35 -6.78 22.19
CA PRO A 846 -23.53 -6.03 21.73
C PRO A 846 -23.25 -5.29 20.40
N ILE A 847 -22.77 -6.01 19.38
CA ILE A 847 -22.45 -5.48 18.06
C ILE A 847 -23.72 -5.31 17.20
N SER A 848 -24.75 -6.14 17.38
CA SER A 848 -26.03 -5.98 16.68
C SER A 848 -26.99 -4.97 17.35
N LEU A 849 -27.60 -4.11 16.53
CA LEU A 849 -28.65 -3.17 16.96
C LEU A 849 -29.96 -3.85 17.39
N LEU A 850 -30.28 -5.03 16.85
CA LEU A 850 -31.51 -5.74 17.21
C LEU A 850 -31.50 -6.20 18.67
N ASN A 851 -30.31 -6.38 19.24
CA ASN A 851 -30.08 -6.79 20.62
C ASN A 851 -29.84 -5.59 21.56
N HIS A 852 -29.49 -4.41 21.03
CA HIS A 852 -29.26 -3.18 21.81
C HIS A 852 -30.34 -2.11 21.56
N ASN A 853 -31.12 -1.74 22.58
CA ASN A 853 -32.20 -0.73 22.51
C ASN A 853 -33.39 -0.97 21.54
N GLY A 854 -33.46 -2.12 20.87
CA GLY A 854 -34.65 -2.56 20.14
C GLY A 854 -34.73 -2.11 18.68
N GLY A 855 -33.58 -1.93 18.01
CA GLY A 855 -33.49 -1.77 16.54
C GLY A 855 -33.95 -0.40 16.00
N LEU A 856 -33.79 0.69 16.75
CA LEU A 856 -34.13 2.03 16.27
C LEU A 856 -32.90 2.70 15.64
N PHE A 857 -33.05 3.17 14.39
CA PHE A 857 -32.10 4.04 13.70
C PHE A 857 -32.61 5.50 13.73
N PRO A 858 -31.76 6.53 13.92
CA PRO A 858 -30.33 6.45 14.28
C PRO A 858 -30.11 5.94 15.71
N ASP A 859 -28.97 5.31 15.97
CA ASP A 859 -28.63 4.80 17.30
C ASP A 859 -27.97 5.90 18.17
N GLU A 860 -28.07 5.79 19.51
CA GLU A 860 -27.43 6.74 20.44
C GLU A 860 -25.94 6.41 20.68
N ALA A 861 -25.35 5.47 19.92
CA ALA A 861 -23.96 5.04 20.03
C ALA A 861 -23.11 5.63 18.88
N ASP A 862 -21.89 5.13 18.71
CA ASP A 862 -20.91 5.64 17.76
C ASP A 862 -21.15 5.19 16.30
N GLY A 863 -22.34 4.67 15.95
CA GLY A 863 -22.68 4.32 14.57
C GLY A 863 -21.89 3.15 13.96
N ARG A 864 -20.99 2.50 14.71
CA ARG A 864 -20.12 1.39 14.25
C ARG A 864 -20.69 0.01 14.57
N ARG A 865 -22.02 -0.12 14.54
CA ARG A 865 -22.73 -1.36 14.87
C ARG A 865 -23.21 -2.08 13.63
N LEU A 866 -23.66 -3.32 13.80
CA LEU A 866 -24.17 -4.16 12.73
C LEU A 866 -25.68 -3.95 12.51
N HIS A 867 -26.04 -3.58 11.27
CA HIS A 867 -27.38 -3.13 10.90
C HIS A 867 -28.14 -4.11 9.98
N TYR A 868 -27.45 -5.14 9.44
CA TYR A 868 -27.92 -5.93 8.29
C TYR A 868 -28.29 -7.38 8.59
N PHE A 869 -27.81 -7.94 9.69
CA PHE A 869 -28.10 -9.33 10.05
C PHE A 869 -29.32 -9.42 10.94
N ASP A 870 -29.91 -10.61 10.97
CA ASP A 870 -30.96 -10.91 11.90
C ASP A 870 -30.40 -11.05 13.34
N ARG A 871 -31.10 -11.75 14.24
CA ARG A 871 -30.63 -11.87 15.63
C ARG A 871 -29.52 -12.91 15.82
N GLU A 872 -29.33 -13.82 14.88
CA GLU A 872 -28.46 -15.00 14.99
C GLU A 872 -27.58 -15.07 13.74
N PHE A 873 -26.29 -14.74 13.90
CA PHE A 873 -25.30 -14.72 12.82
C PHE A 873 -23.96 -15.23 13.36
N ALA A 874 -23.07 -15.68 12.48
CA ALA A 874 -21.71 -16.07 12.88
C ALA A 874 -20.82 -14.81 12.99
N ASN A 875 -20.15 -14.66 14.13
CA ASN A 875 -19.21 -13.56 14.32
C ASN A 875 -17.96 -14.00 15.08
N VAL A 876 -16.90 -13.25 14.83
CA VAL A 876 -15.67 -13.19 15.62
C VAL A 876 -15.43 -11.73 15.99
N SER A 877 -15.11 -11.44 17.26
CA SER A 877 -14.91 -10.06 17.72
C SER A 877 -13.82 -9.96 18.77
N CYS A 878 -13.08 -8.86 18.71
CA CYS A 878 -12.09 -8.44 19.71
C CYS A 878 -12.58 -7.16 20.39
N GLY A 879 -13.37 -7.30 21.46
CA GLY A 879 -13.94 -6.18 22.22
C GLY A 879 -13.63 -6.25 23.72
N ASN A 880 -13.36 -5.10 24.34
CA ASN A 880 -13.19 -4.98 25.80
C ASN A 880 -14.56 -4.82 26.47
N ASP A 881 -15.27 -5.92 26.73
CA ASP A 881 -16.50 -5.90 27.55
C ASP A 881 -16.26 -6.55 28.93
N PRO A 882 -16.08 -5.74 29.99
CA PRO A 882 -15.87 -6.24 31.35
C PRO A 882 -17.12 -6.90 31.98
N GLU A 883 -18.32 -6.77 31.41
CA GLU A 883 -19.53 -7.47 31.87
C GLU A 883 -19.63 -8.91 31.33
N LEU A 884 -18.98 -9.20 30.20
CA LEU A 884 -18.98 -10.52 29.55
C LEU A 884 -17.73 -11.35 29.85
N GLY A 885 -16.68 -10.73 30.39
CA GLY A 885 -15.44 -11.42 30.80
C GLY A 885 -14.52 -11.78 29.63
N LEU A 886 -14.73 -11.16 28.47
CA LEU A 886 -13.84 -11.20 27.33
C LEU A 886 -12.90 -9.99 27.44
N ASP A 887 -11.64 -10.27 27.74
CA ASP A 887 -10.57 -9.30 27.93
C ASP A 887 -9.54 -9.58 26.83
N CYS A 888 -9.67 -8.90 25.69
CA CYS A 888 -8.77 -9.07 24.53
C CYS A 888 -7.45 -8.28 24.72
N ILE A 889 -7.32 -7.52 25.82
CA ILE A 889 -6.08 -6.85 26.20
C ILE A 889 -4.96 -7.90 26.41
N ASN A 890 -3.95 -7.89 25.51
CA ASN A 890 -2.72 -8.69 25.45
C ASN A 890 -2.74 -10.02 24.64
N ARG A 891 -3.62 -10.26 23.66
CA ARG A 891 -3.65 -11.54 22.92
C ARG A 891 -4.01 -11.41 21.42
N ALA A 892 -3.13 -11.93 20.55
CA ALA A 892 -3.41 -12.11 19.12
C ALA A 892 -4.57 -13.10 18.93
N GLY A 893 -5.42 -12.88 17.93
CA GLY A 893 -6.51 -13.80 17.58
C GLY A 893 -6.32 -14.33 16.17
N ASN A 894 -6.19 -15.66 16.02
CA ASN A 894 -6.12 -16.34 14.73
C ASN A 894 -7.18 -17.45 14.75
N GLU A 895 -8.33 -17.18 14.13
CA GLU A 895 -9.55 -17.97 14.29
C GLU A 895 -10.11 -18.34 12.91
N THR A 896 -10.39 -19.63 12.71
CA THR A 896 -10.90 -20.12 11.44
C THR A 896 -12.20 -20.90 11.63
N LEU A 897 -13.23 -20.55 10.86
CA LEU A 897 -14.50 -21.29 10.77
C LEU A 897 -14.58 -21.99 9.42
N MET A 898 -14.74 -23.32 9.41
CA MET A 898 -14.68 -24.15 8.21
C MET A 898 -15.99 -24.86 7.94
N THR A 899 -16.42 -24.87 6.67
CA THR A 899 -17.55 -25.69 6.22
C THR A 899 -17.20 -27.19 6.28
N PRO A 900 -18.19 -28.10 6.36
CA PRO A 900 -17.93 -29.51 6.14
C PRO A 900 -17.38 -29.74 4.71
N PRO A 901 -16.56 -30.78 4.48
CA PRO A 901 -16.05 -31.08 3.15
C PRO A 901 -17.18 -31.43 2.17
N LEU A 902 -17.11 -30.84 0.96
CA LEU A 902 -18.08 -30.99 -0.11
C LEU A 902 -17.51 -31.77 -1.30
N ASP A 903 -18.28 -32.72 -1.82
CA ASP A 903 -17.95 -33.42 -3.07
C ASP A 903 -18.55 -32.66 -4.27
N LEU A 904 -17.69 -31.93 -4.96
CA LEU A 904 -18.00 -31.12 -6.13
C LEU A 904 -17.48 -31.76 -7.43
N SER A 905 -17.14 -33.06 -7.40
CA SER A 905 -16.51 -33.75 -8.53
C SER A 905 -17.36 -33.83 -9.81
N GLU A 906 -18.68 -33.67 -9.68
CA GLU A 906 -19.63 -33.63 -10.80
C GLU A 906 -20.05 -32.20 -11.18
N ARG A 907 -19.48 -31.16 -10.57
CA ARG A 907 -19.85 -29.75 -10.77
C ARG A 907 -18.94 -29.06 -11.76
N THR A 908 -19.52 -28.15 -12.55
CA THR A 908 -18.83 -27.38 -13.59
C THR A 908 -18.67 -25.91 -13.24
N ALA A 909 -19.53 -25.37 -12.37
CA ALA A 909 -19.41 -24.05 -11.77
C ALA A 909 -19.78 -24.11 -10.29
N VAL A 910 -19.11 -23.32 -9.45
CA VAL A 910 -19.34 -23.26 -8.00
C VAL A 910 -19.35 -21.79 -7.59
N TYR A 911 -20.28 -21.41 -6.73
CA TYR A 911 -20.45 -20.06 -6.22
C TYR A 911 -20.61 -20.09 -4.70
N LEU A 912 -19.90 -19.19 -4.03
CA LEU A 912 -20.08 -18.90 -2.61
C LEU A 912 -20.87 -17.60 -2.48
N HIS A 913 -22.06 -17.68 -1.91
CA HIS A 913 -22.85 -16.54 -1.52
C HIS A 913 -22.68 -16.32 -0.02
N VAL A 914 -22.31 -15.10 0.38
CA VAL A 914 -22.11 -14.73 1.77
C VAL A 914 -22.47 -13.27 1.99
N ARG A 915 -23.30 -13.00 3.01
CA ARG A 915 -23.40 -11.65 3.54
C ARG A 915 -22.32 -11.45 4.56
N SER A 916 -21.60 -10.35 4.44
CA SER A 916 -20.50 -10.05 5.34
C SER A 916 -20.53 -8.59 5.75
N SER A 917 -20.29 -8.37 7.04
CA SER A 917 -20.08 -7.06 7.64
C SER A 917 -18.81 -7.11 8.45
N ILE A 918 -18.00 -6.06 8.32
CA ILE A 918 -16.70 -6.04 8.97
C ILE A 918 -16.34 -4.65 9.47
N LEU A 919 -15.68 -4.61 10.62
CA LEU A 919 -14.99 -3.45 11.16
C LEU A 919 -13.57 -3.90 11.51
N MET A 920 -12.56 -3.37 10.84
CA MET A 920 -11.18 -3.77 11.08
C MET A 920 -10.26 -2.58 11.30
N THR A 921 -9.40 -2.74 12.30
CA THR A 921 -8.21 -1.93 12.49
C THR A 921 -7.07 -2.94 12.56
N SER A 922 -6.12 -2.89 11.62
CA SER A 922 -4.89 -3.72 11.62
C SER A 922 -5.11 -5.25 11.80
N ALA A 923 -6.11 -5.82 11.12
CA ALA A 923 -6.42 -7.26 11.09
C ALA A 923 -6.71 -7.72 9.65
N THR A 924 -6.49 -9.01 9.38
CA THR A 924 -6.76 -9.68 8.10
C THR A 924 -8.01 -10.55 8.22
N ALA A 925 -8.91 -10.47 7.24
CA ALA A 925 -10.11 -11.30 7.17
C ALA A 925 -10.26 -11.88 5.78
N GLU A 926 -10.23 -13.21 5.68
CA GLU A 926 -10.12 -13.92 4.41
C GLU A 926 -11.08 -15.10 4.33
N ILE A 927 -11.53 -15.38 3.11
CA ILE A 927 -12.21 -16.61 2.75
C ILE A 927 -11.20 -17.46 1.99
N LEU A 928 -10.72 -18.53 2.62
CA LEU A 928 -9.75 -19.46 2.06
C LEU A 928 -10.45 -20.67 1.44
N LEU A 929 -9.81 -21.24 0.41
CA LEU A 929 -10.24 -22.46 -0.26
C LEU A 929 -9.28 -23.59 0.06
N SER A 930 -9.81 -24.76 0.45
CA SER A 930 -9.06 -26.01 0.52
C SER A 930 -9.66 -27.02 -0.45
N LEU A 931 -8.78 -27.72 -1.18
CA LEU A 931 -9.13 -28.78 -2.13
C LEU A 931 -8.81 -30.19 -1.62
N ASP A 932 -8.34 -30.30 -0.37
CA ASP A 932 -7.89 -31.54 0.26
C ASP A 932 -8.57 -31.80 1.62
N GLY A 933 -9.77 -31.26 1.81
CA GLY A 933 -10.58 -31.49 3.01
C GLY A 933 -10.14 -30.68 4.23
N GLY A 934 -9.44 -29.56 4.03
CA GLY A 934 -9.00 -28.65 5.10
C GLY A 934 -7.57 -28.90 5.61
N GLU A 935 -6.76 -29.71 4.92
CA GLU A 935 -5.37 -29.99 5.35
C GLU A 935 -4.40 -28.90 4.87
N THR A 936 -4.63 -28.36 3.67
CA THR A 936 -3.92 -27.19 3.12
C THR A 936 -4.88 -26.23 2.43
N PHE A 937 -4.49 -24.96 2.36
CA PHE A 937 -5.24 -23.89 1.69
C PHE A 937 -4.49 -23.42 0.45
N GLU A 938 -5.24 -23.03 -0.58
CA GLU A 938 -4.68 -22.40 -1.79
C GLU A 938 -3.97 -21.09 -1.44
N GLU A 939 -2.94 -20.72 -2.22
CA GLU A 939 -2.13 -19.52 -1.97
C GLU A 939 -2.94 -18.21 -2.12
N GLU A 940 -3.90 -18.19 -3.05
CA GLU A 940 -4.77 -17.04 -3.30
C GLU A 940 -6.12 -17.24 -2.60
N PRO A 941 -6.57 -16.30 -1.75
CA PRO A 941 -7.87 -16.37 -1.10
C PRO A 941 -9.01 -16.21 -2.11
N VAL A 942 -10.17 -16.81 -1.80
CA VAL A 942 -11.42 -16.58 -2.56
C VAL A 942 -11.86 -15.13 -2.42
N PHE A 943 -11.70 -14.57 -1.23
CA PHE A 943 -11.95 -13.17 -0.92
C PHE A 943 -11.04 -12.74 0.23
N SER A 944 -10.48 -11.54 0.17
CA SER A 944 -9.72 -10.96 1.28
C SER A 944 -10.10 -9.51 1.46
N TYR A 945 -10.24 -9.08 2.71
CA TYR A 945 -10.26 -7.66 3.02
C TYR A 945 -8.81 -7.18 3.14
N SER A 946 -8.28 -6.57 2.08
CA SER A 946 -6.89 -6.07 2.03
C SER A 946 -6.72 -4.75 2.79
N THR A 947 -5.70 -4.71 3.66
CA THR A 947 -5.25 -3.51 4.38
C THR A 947 -4.15 -2.74 3.63
N GLU A 948 -3.59 -3.29 2.54
CA GLU A 948 -2.49 -2.67 1.77
C GLU A 948 -2.93 -1.43 0.97
N ALA A 949 -4.23 -1.15 0.88
CA ALA A 949 -4.78 -0.08 0.05
C ALA A 949 -5.16 1.21 0.80
N ASP A 950 -4.72 1.40 2.06
CA ASP A 950 -5.18 2.50 2.94
C ASP A 950 -6.72 2.59 3.07
N PHE A 951 -7.44 1.51 2.76
CA PHE A 951 -8.90 1.47 2.74
C PHE A 951 -9.49 1.54 4.17
N LEU A 952 -8.76 0.98 5.14
CA LEU A 952 -9.14 0.99 6.54
C LEU A 952 -8.15 1.90 7.26
N ARG A 953 -8.63 3.07 7.71
CA ARG A 953 -7.76 4.07 8.33
C ARG A 953 -6.91 3.45 9.45
N ALA A 954 -5.60 3.72 9.39
CA ALA A 954 -4.60 3.30 10.39
C ALA A 954 -4.80 3.98 11.77
N ASP A 955 -5.59 5.05 11.85
CA ASP A 955 -5.85 5.84 13.07
C ASP A 955 -6.83 5.17 14.06
N GLY A 956 -7.27 3.94 13.79
CA GLY A 956 -8.20 3.20 14.64
C GLY A 956 -9.68 3.60 14.46
N ASN A 957 -10.01 4.38 13.43
CA ASN A 957 -11.36 4.90 13.22
C ASN A 957 -12.20 4.23 12.13
N ALA A 958 -11.80 3.07 11.59
CA ALA A 958 -12.52 2.36 10.52
C ALA A 958 -14.06 2.43 10.62
N GLU A 959 -14.71 2.53 9.46
CA GLU A 959 -16.17 2.42 9.34
C GLU A 959 -16.53 0.99 8.92
N VAL A 960 -17.77 0.61 9.20
CA VAL A 960 -18.26 -0.72 8.85
C VAL A 960 -18.33 -0.81 7.33
N ALA A 961 -17.81 -1.89 6.75
CA ALA A 961 -18.09 -2.27 5.38
C ALA A 961 -19.11 -3.40 5.38
N HIS A 962 -20.17 -3.29 4.57
CA HIS A 962 -21.15 -4.34 4.39
C HIS A 962 -21.33 -4.68 2.91
N GLY A 963 -21.24 -5.97 2.60
CA GLY A 963 -21.47 -6.52 1.28
C GLY A 963 -22.31 -7.80 1.30
N ASP A 964 -23.07 -7.98 0.23
CA ASP A 964 -23.76 -9.22 -0.12
C ASP A 964 -23.03 -9.79 -1.34
N TYR A 965 -22.15 -10.76 -1.12
CA TYR A 965 -21.18 -11.21 -2.11
C TYR A 965 -21.60 -12.52 -2.74
N ILE A 966 -21.62 -12.59 -4.07
CA ILE A 966 -21.76 -13.82 -4.83
C ILE A 966 -20.43 -14.06 -5.55
N LEU A 967 -19.59 -14.92 -4.98
CA LEU A 967 -18.21 -15.14 -5.39
C LEU A 967 -18.10 -16.40 -6.27
N PRO A 968 -17.67 -16.30 -7.53
CA PRO A 968 -17.39 -17.47 -8.36
C PRO A 968 -16.10 -18.16 -7.90
N VAL A 969 -16.14 -19.48 -7.69
CA VAL A 969 -15.02 -20.27 -7.14
C VAL A 969 -14.61 -21.36 -8.12
N ALA A 970 -14.01 -20.95 -9.24
CA ALA A 970 -13.68 -21.85 -10.35
C ALA A 970 -12.79 -23.04 -9.93
N ALA A 971 -11.83 -22.83 -9.01
CA ALA A 971 -10.92 -23.87 -8.53
C ALA A 971 -11.63 -25.02 -7.78
N ALA A 972 -12.82 -24.77 -7.22
CA ALA A 972 -13.62 -25.76 -6.51
C ALA A 972 -14.39 -26.71 -7.46
N ALA A 973 -14.64 -26.31 -8.70
CA ALA A 973 -15.38 -27.13 -9.66
C ALA A 973 -14.62 -28.41 -10.02
N GLY A 974 -15.30 -29.55 -10.00
CA GLY A 974 -14.72 -30.86 -10.30
C GLY A 974 -13.87 -31.47 -9.17
N GLN A 975 -13.83 -30.86 -7.98
CA GLN A 975 -13.02 -31.31 -6.86
C GLN A 975 -13.84 -32.14 -5.85
N PRO A 976 -13.31 -33.25 -5.32
CA PRO A 976 -14.09 -34.18 -4.49
C PRO A 976 -14.12 -33.86 -2.98
N ASP A 977 -13.31 -32.92 -2.51
CA ASP A 977 -13.06 -32.70 -1.07
C ASP A 977 -12.82 -31.21 -0.76
N VAL A 978 -13.82 -30.37 -1.06
CA VAL A 978 -13.72 -28.91 -0.98
C VAL A 978 -14.17 -28.38 0.38
N VAL A 979 -13.38 -27.49 0.98
CA VAL A 979 -13.72 -26.76 2.22
C VAL A 979 -13.53 -25.26 1.99
N PHE A 980 -14.51 -24.47 2.46
CA PHE A 980 -14.40 -23.02 2.57
C PHE A 980 -14.11 -22.65 4.01
N ALA A 981 -13.12 -21.78 4.24
CA ALA A 981 -12.69 -21.37 5.56
C ALA A 981 -12.74 -19.86 5.71
N PHE A 982 -13.46 -19.37 6.72
CA PHE A 982 -13.52 -17.96 7.10
C PHE A 982 -12.45 -17.72 8.17
N HIS A 983 -11.34 -17.12 7.77
CA HIS A 983 -10.14 -16.91 8.57
C HIS A 983 -10.03 -15.45 9.01
N PHE A 984 -9.95 -15.22 10.31
CA PHE A 984 -9.75 -13.90 10.91
C PHE A 984 -8.44 -13.90 11.70
N ASP A 985 -7.48 -13.09 11.28
CA ASP A 985 -6.19 -12.91 11.93
C ASP A 985 -6.01 -11.46 12.41
N ASN A 986 -5.89 -11.29 13.71
CA ASN A 986 -5.70 -10.01 14.38
C ASN A 986 -4.45 -10.07 15.27
N PRO A 987 -3.24 -10.05 14.68
CA PRO A 987 -1.99 -10.15 15.43
C PRO A 987 -1.77 -8.93 16.34
N ASN A 988 -2.28 -7.77 15.93
CA ASN A 988 -2.10 -6.48 16.59
C ASN A 988 -3.16 -6.17 17.65
N GLN A 989 -4.06 -7.11 17.94
CA GLN A 989 -5.04 -7.04 19.03
C GLN A 989 -5.93 -5.79 18.97
N SER A 990 -6.15 -5.32 17.77
CA SER A 990 -6.83 -4.06 17.54
C SER A 990 -8.34 -4.26 17.60
N ALA A 991 -9.07 -3.19 17.89
CA ALA A 991 -10.51 -3.28 18.06
C ALA A 991 -11.18 -3.56 16.71
N GLY A 992 -11.91 -4.67 16.63
CA GLY A 992 -12.52 -5.08 15.37
C GLY A 992 -13.41 -6.29 15.53
N TRP A 993 -14.23 -6.52 14.51
CA TRP A 993 -15.12 -7.66 14.44
C TRP A 993 -15.39 -8.00 12.98
N TRP A 994 -15.57 -9.28 12.71
CA TRP A 994 -16.06 -9.78 11.44
C TRP A 994 -17.29 -10.63 11.70
N ALA A 995 -18.35 -10.35 10.94
CA ALA A 995 -19.57 -11.09 11.02
C ALA A 995 -20.00 -11.53 9.61
N ILE A 996 -20.52 -12.76 9.53
CA ILE A 996 -21.04 -13.36 8.30
C ILE A 996 -22.42 -13.96 8.57
N ASP A 997 -23.24 -13.96 7.53
CA ASP A 997 -24.59 -14.51 7.56
C ASP A 997 -25.02 -15.02 6.17
N ASP A 998 -26.10 -15.80 6.11
CA ASP A 998 -26.68 -16.36 4.89
C ASP A 998 -25.65 -17.06 3.98
N VAL A 999 -24.71 -17.82 4.57
CA VAL A 999 -23.67 -18.52 3.80
C VAL A 999 -24.29 -19.65 2.99
N THR A 1000 -24.17 -19.54 1.67
CA THR A 1000 -24.73 -20.47 0.70
C THR A 1000 -23.66 -20.90 -0.30
N ILE A 1001 -23.50 -22.20 -0.49
CA ILE A 1001 -22.69 -22.74 -1.58
C ILE A 1001 -23.64 -23.36 -2.58
N SER A 1002 -23.55 -22.85 -3.81
CA SER A 1002 -24.32 -23.33 -4.94
C SER A 1002 -23.39 -23.77 -6.06
N ALA A 1003 -23.87 -24.65 -6.92
CA ALA A 1003 -23.13 -25.10 -8.08
C ALA A 1003 -24.07 -25.23 -9.27
N ASP A 1004 -23.50 -25.15 -10.47
CA ASP A 1004 -24.18 -25.20 -11.77
C ASP A 1004 -25.43 -24.29 -11.82
N GLY A 1005 -25.40 -23.20 -12.59
CA GLY A 1005 -26.65 -22.57 -13.05
C GLY A 1005 -27.55 -23.60 -13.72
N GLY A 1006 -28.81 -23.31 -13.94
CA GLY A 1006 -29.74 -24.26 -14.54
C GLY A 1006 -29.29 -24.89 -15.84
N PRO A 1007 -30.06 -25.87 -16.35
CA PRO A 1007 -29.66 -26.62 -17.53
C PRO A 1007 -29.15 -25.68 -18.61
N VAL A 1008 -27.91 -25.95 -19.02
CA VAL A 1008 -27.11 -25.21 -20.01
C VAL A 1008 -27.99 -24.61 -21.11
N VAL A 1009 -28.11 -23.28 -21.11
CA VAL A 1009 -28.29 -22.49 -22.33
C VAL A 1009 -27.03 -21.65 -22.45
N GLY A 1010 -26.00 -22.20 -23.10
CA GLY A 1010 -24.81 -21.42 -23.45
C GLY A 1010 -25.16 -20.35 -24.51
N PRO A 1011 -24.25 -19.40 -24.79
CA PRO A 1011 -24.37 -18.58 -25.99
C PRO A 1011 -24.44 -19.50 -27.21
N PRO A 1012 -25.16 -19.15 -28.28
CA PRO A 1012 -25.31 -20.03 -29.42
C PRO A 1012 -23.91 -20.37 -29.97
N PRO A 1013 -23.57 -21.66 -30.18
CA PRO A 1013 -22.51 -22.03 -31.09
C PRO A 1013 -22.79 -21.37 -32.45
N ALA A 1014 -21.76 -21.21 -33.28
CA ALA A 1014 -21.98 -20.72 -34.63
C ALA A 1014 -23.07 -21.57 -35.30
N ASP A 1015 -24.09 -20.94 -35.89
CA ASP A 1015 -25.24 -21.62 -36.51
C ASP A 1015 -24.80 -22.88 -37.29
N GLU A 1016 -25.10 -24.07 -36.75
CA GLU A 1016 -24.91 -25.36 -37.41
C GLU A 1016 -25.89 -25.44 -38.60
N ILE A 1017 -25.38 -25.74 -39.80
CA ILE A 1017 -26.23 -25.85 -40.99
C ILE A 1017 -26.68 -27.30 -41.15
N CYS A 1018 -27.82 -27.61 -40.53
CA CYS A 1018 -28.42 -28.94 -40.39
C CYS A 1018 -28.80 -29.72 -41.68
N ASP A 1019 -28.35 -29.28 -42.86
CA ASP A 1019 -28.60 -29.94 -44.14
C ASP A 1019 -27.39 -29.99 -45.11
N ASN A 1020 -26.18 -29.69 -44.64
CA ASN A 1020 -24.99 -29.54 -45.48
C ASN A 1020 -24.01 -30.74 -45.44
N GLY A 1021 -24.11 -31.63 -44.44
CA GLY A 1021 -23.25 -32.81 -44.27
C GLY A 1021 -21.82 -32.52 -43.80
N GLU A 1022 -21.58 -31.33 -43.25
CA GLU A 1022 -20.36 -30.94 -42.53
C GLU A 1022 -20.70 -30.78 -41.03
N ASP A 1023 -19.66 -30.62 -40.22
CA ASP A 1023 -19.69 -30.43 -38.76
C ASP A 1023 -19.25 -28.96 -38.59
N ASP A 1024 -20.22 -28.02 -38.62
CA ASP A 1024 -19.96 -26.59 -38.79
C ASP A 1024 -19.56 -25.92 -37.46
N ASP A 1025 -19.84 -26.55 -36.32
CA ASP A 1025 -19.44 -26.12 -34.97
C ASP A 1025 -18.27 -26.93 -34.35
N ASP A 1026 -17.76 -27.95 -35.07
CA ASP A 1026 -16.57 -28.75 -34.77
C ASP A 1026 -16.71 -29.62 -33.49
N ASP A 1027 -17.94 -29.98 -33.10
CA ASP A 1027 -18.25 -30.81 -31.92
C ASP A 1027 -18.06 -32.33 -32.16
N GLY A 1028 -17.94 -32.72 -33.44
CA GLY A 1028 -17.70 -34.10 -33.89
C GLY A 1028 -18.93 -34.82 -34.46
N LEU A 1029 -20.09 -34.17 -34.51
CA LEU A 1029 -21.35 -34.66 -35.09
C LEU A 1029 -21.75 -33.79 -36.30
N ALA A 1030 -22.74 -34.21 -37.09
CA ALA A 1030 -23.10 -33.52 -38.33
C ALA A 1030 -24.58 -33.72 -38.68
N ASP A 1031 -25.24 -32.66 -39.16
CA ASP A 1031 -26.68 -32.64 -39.51
C ASP A 1031 -27.58 -33.26 -38.40
N CYS A 1032 -28.54 -34.14 -38.75
CA CYS A 1032 -29.45 -34.75 -37.77
C CYS A 1032 -28.84 -35.79 -36.82
N ASP A 1033 -27.55 -36.12 -36.97
CA ASP A 1033 -26.82 -36.90 -35.96
C ASP A 1033 -26.26 -35.97 -34.86
N ASP A 1034 -26.38 -34.65 -35.06
CA ASP A 1034 -26.01 -33.57 -34.14
C ASP A 1034 -27.19 -33.15 -33.22
N PRO A 1035 -26.99 -33.08 -31.89
CA PRO A 1035 -27.98 -32.58 -30.95
C PRO A 1035 -28.47 -31.15 -31.23
N ASP A 1036 -27.61 -30.27 -31.78
CA ASP A 1036 -27.95 -28.87 -32.02
C ASP A 1036 -28.90 -28.71 -33.22
N CYS A 1037 -28.95 -29.73 -34.09
CA CYS A 1037 -29.92 -29.85 -35.17
C CYS A 1037 -31.24 -30.49 -34.76
N GLU A 1038 -31.44 -30.84 -33.48
CA GLU A 1038 -32.64 -31.54 -33.02
C GLU A 1038 -33.89 -30.76 -33.43
N ALA A 1039 -33.92 -29.43 -33.27
CA ALA A 1039 -35.06 -28.56 -33.58
C ALA A 1039 -35.32 -28.31 -35.08
N ASP A 1040 -34.39 -28.66 -35.99
CA ASP A 1040 -34.59 -28.46 -37.42
C ASP A 1040 -35.75 -29.32 -37.94
N ALA A 1041 -36.57 -28.73 -38.82
CA ALA A 1041 -37.76 -29.40 -39.36
C ALA A 1041 -37.43 -30.68 -40.16
N GLY A 1042 -36.18 -30.83 -40.61
CA GLY A 1042 -35.63 -32.04 -41.23
C GLY A 1042 -35.24 -33.14 -40.26
N CYS A 1043 -34.96 -32.81 -38.99
CA CYS A 1043 -34.42 -33.72 -37.97
C CYS A 1043 -35.44 -34.12 -36.88
N GLN A 1044 -36.53 -33.36 -36.72
CA GLN A 1044 -37.64 -33.67 -35.81
C GLN A 1044 -38.42 -34.94 -36.22
N VAL A 1045 -38.15 -36.07 -35.55
CA VAL A 1045 -38.99 -37.27 -35.60
C VAL A 1045 -40.10 -37.17 -34.54
N VAL A 1046 -41.32 -36.85 -34.99
CA VAL A 1046 -42.54 -36.76 -34.17
C VAL A 1046 -42.74 -38.01 -33.29
N LYS A 1047 -42.72 -37.84 -31.96
CA LYS A 1047 -42.93 -38.92 -30.98
C LYS A 1047 -44.42 -39.08 -30.67
N GLY A 1048 -45.11 -39.92 -31.43
CA GLY A 1048 -46.44 -40.48 -31.06
C GLY A 1048 -47.60 -40.16 -32.03
N PRO A 1049 -48.66 -40.99 -32.08
CA PRO A 1049 -49.85 -40.73 -32.90
C PRO A 1049 -50.66 -39.53 -32.38
N VAL A 1050 -51.17 -38.69 -33.28
CA VAL A 1050 -52.10 -37.60 -32.95
C VAL A 1050 -53.52 -38.11 -32.69
N PHE A 1051 -54.25 -37.51 -31.75
CA PHE A 1051 -55.60 -37.92 -31.36
C PHE A 1051 -56.50 -36.73 -30.97
N ASN A 1052 -57.78 -36.99 -30.69
CA ASN A 1052 -58.66 -36.04 -30.00
C ASN A 1052 -58.98 -36.56 -28.60
N ARG A 1053 -58.82 -35.71 -27.58
CA ARG A 1053 -59.13 -36.06 -26.20
C ARG A 1053 -60.63 -36.17 -26.00
N GLY A 1054 -61.08 -37.28 -25.41
CA GLY A 1054 -62.49 -37.60 -25.18
C GLY A 1054 -63.15 -38.47 -26.25
N ASP A 1055 -62.41 -39.02 -27.22
CA ASP A 1055 -62.90 -39.97 -28.25
C ASP A 1055 -62.21 -41.35 -28.14
N PRO A 1056 -62.44 -42.08 -27.03
CA PRO A 1056 -61.79 -43.36 -26.72
C PRO A 1056 -62.19 -44.52 -27.61
N ASP A 1057 -63.28 -44.39 -28.38
CA ASP A 1057 -63.70 -45.40 -29.36
C ASP A 1057 -63.24 -45.10 -30.80
N ASP A 1058 -62.42 -44.04 -30.96
CA ASP A 1058 -61.76 -43.62 -32.21
C ASP A 1058 -62.76 -43.53 -33.38
N ASN A 1059 -63.90 -42.88 -33.14
CA ASN A 1059 -64.93 -42.67 -34.17
C ASN A 1059 -64.82 -41.30 -34.86
N GLY A 1060 -63.90 -40.45 -34.39
CA GLY A 1060 -63.62 -39.11 -34.88
C GLY A 1060 -64.56 -38.05 -34.33
N SER A 1061 -65.33 -38.34 -33.28
CA SER A 1061 -66.32 -37.43 -32.71
C SER A 1061 -66.60 -37.73 -31.24
N VAL A 1062 -66.41 -36.72 -30.37
CA VAL A 1062 -66.75 -36.82 -28.93
C VAL A 1062 -68.27 -36.80 -28.74
N GLN A 1063 -68.84 -37.92 -28.32
CA GLN A 1063 -70.26 -38.22 -28.21
C GLN A 1063 -70.63 -38.87 -26.86
N LEU A 1064 -71.93 -39.07 -26.65
CA LEU A 1064 -72.45 -39.72 -25.45
C LEU A 1064 -71.93 -41.15 -25.28
N THR A 1065 -71.66 -41.83 -26.39
CA THR A 1065 -71.17 -43.20 -26.40
C THR A 1065 -69.76 -43.33 -25.84
N ASP A 1066 -68.97 -42.26 -25.87
CA ASP A 1066 -67.58 -42.21 -25.40
C ASP A 1066 -67.47 -42.27 -23.88
N GLY A 1067 -68.28 -41.47 -23.18
CA GLY A 1067 -68.40 -41.60 -21.72
C GLY A 1067 -68.90 -42.99 -21.31
N ILE A 1068 -69.78 -43.61 -22.10
CA ILE A 1068 -70.24 -44.99 -21.87
C ILE A 1068 -69.13 -46.01 -22.18
N PHE A 1069 -68.29 -45.75 -23.18
CA PHE A 1069 -67.16 -46.60 -23.57
C PHE A 1069 -66.14 -46.70 -22.44
N ILE A 1070 -65.74 -45.56 -21.85
CA ILE A 1070 -64.86 -45.49 -20.68
C ILE A 1070 -65.46 -46.28 -19.50
N LEU A 1071 -66.74 -46.05 -19.18
CA LEU A 1071 -67.41 -46.75 -18.08
C LEU A 1071 -67.52 -48.27 -18.33
N ASN A 1072 -67.71 -48.68 -19.58
CA ASN A 1072 -67.77 -50.10 -19.91
C ASN A 1072 -66.41 -50.78 -19.78
N PHE A 1073 -65.34 -50.12 -20.23
CA PHE A 1073 -63.97 -50.56 -20.06
C PHE A 1073 -63.65 -50.73 -18.57
N LEU A 1074 -63.95 -49.73 -17.74
CA LEU A 1074 -63.61 -49.73 -16.31
C LEU A 1074 -64.42 -50.73 -15.45
N PHE A 1075 -65.72 -50.88 -15.70
CA PHE A 1075 -66.61 -51.58 -14.75
C PHE A 1075 -67.15 -52.93 -15.19
N ILE A 1076 -67.22 -53.20 -16.50
CA ILE A 1076 -67.82 -54.45 -17.01
C ILE A 1076 -66.92 -55.19 -18.01
N GLY A 1077 -65.64 -54.80 -18.12
CA GLY A 1077 -64.64 -55.47 -18.95
C GLY A 1077 -64.92 -55.31 -20.45
N GLY A 1078 -65.35 -54.11 -20.86
CA GLY A 1078 -65.47 -53.72 -22.26
C GLY A 1078 -64.13 -53.74 -23.01
N ALA A 1079 -64.17 -53.44 -24.31
CA ALA A 1079 -62.94 -53.28 -25.09
C ALA A 1079 -62.09 -52.13 -24.52
N ALA A 1080 -60.77 -52.32 -24.48
CA ALA A 1080 -59.84 -51.26 -24.10
C ALA A 1080 -59.74 -50.21 -25.22
N PRO A 1081 -59.56 -48.92 -24.89
CA PRO A 1081 -59.21 -47.89 -25.87
C PRO A 1081 -57.91 -48.25 -26.60
N SER A 1082 -57.83 -47.98 -27.90
CA SER A 1082 -56.58 -48.11 -28.65
C SER A 1082 -55.62 -46.92 -28.41
N CYS A 1083 -56.14 -45.85 -27.81
CA CYS A 1083 -55.41 -44.66 -27.42
C CYS A 1083 -55.87 -44.30 -26.01
N PHE A 1084 -55.04 -44.56 -25.01
CA PHE A 1084 -55.42 -44.34 -23.61
C PHE A 1084 -55.52 -42.86 -23.28
N ASP A 1085 -54.72 -42.01 -23.94
CA ASP A 1085 -54.74 -40.55 -23.74
C ASP A 1085 -56.06 -39.95 -24.24
N SER A 1086 -56.69 -40.56 -25.26
CA SER A 1086 -58.03 -40.16 -25.70
C SER A 1086 -59.14 -40.49 -24.67
N ALA A 1087 -58.86 -41.37 -23.71
CA ALA A 1087 -59.79 -41.81 -22.66
C ALA A 1087 -59.59 -41.09 -21.32
N ASP A 1088 -58.43 -40.44 -21.11
CA ASP A 1088 -58.17 -39.52 -19.99
C ASP A 1088 -58.67 -38.12 -20.39
N ALA A 1089 -59.89 -37.79 -19.95
CA ALA A 1089 -60.61 -36.63 -20.45
C ALA A 1089 -60.18 -35.33 -19.76
N ASP A 1090 -59.64 -35.40 -18.55
CA ASP A 1090 -59.15 -34.24 -17.79
C ASP A 1090 -57.62 -34.16 -17.69
N ASN A 1091 -56.91 -35.05 -18.40
CA ASN A 1091 -55.45 -35.10 -18.54
C ASN A 1091 -54.73 -35.23 -17.19
N ASN A 1092 -55.20 -36.16 -16.35
CA ASN A 1092 -54.68 -36.36 -15.00
C ASN A 1092 -53.66 -37.52 -14.90
N GLY A 1093 -53.32 -38.14 -16.03
CA GLY A 1093 -52.41 -39.28 -16.13
C GLY A 1093 -53.04 -40.64 -15.85
N SER A 1094 -54.38 -40.73 -15.83
CA SER A 1094 -55.06 -42.00 -15.56
C SER A 1094 -56.51 -42.05 -16.04
N VAL A 1095 -56.88 -43.16 -16.70
CA VAL A 1095 -58.28 -43.41 -17.09
C VAL A 1095 -59.08 -43.92 -15.88
N GLN A 1096 -59.99 -43.09 -15.37
CA GLN A 1096 -60.81 -43.32 -14.18
C GLN A 1096 -62.31 -43.06 -14.41
N LEU A 1097 -63.11 -43.29 -13.35
CA LEU A 1097 -64.56 -43.02 -13.37
C LEU A 1097 -64.84 -41.53 -13.63
N THR A 1098 -63.95 -40.64 -13.16
CA THR A 1098 -64.07 -39.20 -13.30
C THR A 1098 -64.04 -38.78 -14.76
N ASP A 1099 -63.32 -39.46 -15.64
CA ASP A 1099 -63.24 -39.16 -17.08
C ASP A 1099 -64.57 -39.37 -17.80
N GLY A 1100 -65.23 -40.49 -17.52
CA GLY A 1100 -66.58 -40.75 -18.02
C GLY A 1100 -67.58 -39.70 -17.51
N ILE A 1101 -67.45 -39.25 -16.26
CA ILE A 1101 -68.29 -38.19 -15.68
C ILE A 1101 -67.95 -36.83 -16.32
N TYR A 1102 -66.67 -36.56 -16.58
CA TYR A 1102 -66.15 -35.33 -17.17
C TYR A 1102 -66.73 -35.12 -18.57
N LEU A 1103 -66.65 -36.13 -19.43
CA LEU A 1103 -67.25 -36.10 -20.77
C LEU A 1103 -68.77 -35.93 -20.73
N LEU A 1104 -69.47 -36.61 -19.82
CA LEU A 1104 -70.92 -36.47 -19.68
C LEU A 1104 -71.33 -35.08 -19.19
N ASN A 1105 -70.55 -34.47 -18.30
CA ASN A 1105 -70.78 -33.10 -17.82
C ASN A 1105 -70.54 -32.08 -18.95
N PHE A 1106 -69.46 -32.25 -19.73
CA PHE A 1106 -69.20 -31.44 -20.92
C PHE A 1106 -70.37 -31.53 -21.92
N LEU A 1107 -70.84 -32.75 -22.23
CA LEU A 1107 -71.86 -32.97 -23.26
C LEU A 1107 -73.30 -32.58 -22.86
N PHE A 1108 -73.69 -32.69 -21.58
CA PHE A 1108 -75.08 -32.41 -21.14
C PHE A 1108 -75.26 -31.15 -20.30
N LEU A 1109 -74.25 -30.77 -19.53
CA LEU A 1109 -74.36 -29.72 -18.51
C LEU A 1109 -73.52 -28.48 -18.84
N GLY A 1110 -72.81 -28.49 -19.98
CA GLY A 1110 -71.94 -27.37 -20.40
C GLY A 1110 -70.72 -27.22 -19.51
N GLY A 1111 -70.16 -28.33 -19.02
CA GLY A 1111 -68.87 -28.35 -18.31
C GLY A 1111 -67.70 -27.91 -19.21
N ALA A 1112 -66.50 -27.85 -18.63
CA ALA A 1112 -65.28 -27.56 -19.39
C ALA A 1112 -65.05 -28.60 -20.49
N ALA A 1113 -64.51 -28.16 -21.64
CA ALA A 1113 -64.09 -29.06 -22.69
C ALA A 1113 -62.83 -29.83 -22.26
N PRO A 1114 -62.62 -31.08 -22.73
CA PRO A 1114 -61.37 -31.81 -22.58
C PRO A 1114 -60.15 -30.94 -22.91
N VAL A 1115 -59.09 -31.13 -22.13
CA VAL A 1115 -57.78 -30.47 -22.30
C VAL A 1115 -57.20 -30.80 -23.69
N GLU A 1116 -56.32 -29.95 -24.20
CA GLU A 1116 -55.62 -30.18 -25.48
C GLU A 1116 -55.05 -31.62 -25.58
N PRO A 1117 -55.15 -32.33 -26.73
CA PRO A 1117 -55.58 -31.89 -28.06
C PRO A 1117 -57.10 -31.65 -28.23
N GLY A 1118 -57.88 -31.77 -27.17
CA GLY A 1118 -59.28 -31.34 -27.12
C GLY A 1118 -60.21 -32.23 -27.95
N THR A 1119 -61.48 -31.82 -28.06
CA THR A 1119 -62.51 -32.61 -28.77
C THR A 1119 -62.35 -32.56 -30.28
N SER A 1120 -63.17 -33.30 -31.03
CA SER A 1120 -63.28 -33.22 -32.49
C SER A 1120 -63.63 -31.84 -33.08
N ALA A 1121 -63.88 -30.82 -32.25
CA ALA A 1121 -63.97 -29.42 -32.67
C ALA A 1121 -62.59 -28.75 -32.84
N SER A 1122 -61.53 -29.37 -32.32
CA SER A 1122 -60.12 -28.99 -32.46
C SER A 1122 -59.43 -29.90 -33.49
N PRO A 1123 -58.33 -29.45 -34.14
CA PRO A 1123 -57.46 -30.34 -34.89
C PRO A 1123 -56.88 -31.41 -33.97
N CYS A 1124 -56.65 -32.61 -34.50
CA CYS A 1124 -55.90 -33.61 -33.77
C CYS A 1124 -54.51 -33.08 -33.41
N GLY A 1125 -54.05 -33.44 -32.22
CA GLY A 1125 -52.74 -33.02 -31.72
C GLY A 1125 -52.05 -34.12 -30.93
N PRO A 1126 -50.77 -33.93 -30.62
CA PRO A 1126 -50.04 -34.80 -29.70
C PRO A 1126 -50.55 -34.60 -28.26
N ASP A 1127 -50.16 -35.52 -27.38
CA ASP A 1127 -50.33 -35.34 -25.94
C ASP A 1127 -49.44 -34.17 -25.47
N PRO A 1128 -49.95 -33.20 -24.69
CA PRO A 1128 -49.12 -32.12 -24.15
C PRO A 1128 -48.04 -32.68 -23.22
N ALA A 1129 -46.88 -32.01 -23.18
CA ALA A 1129 -45.72 -32.48 -22.43
C ALA A 1129 -45.94 -32.54 -20.89
N GLU A 1130 -46.96 -31.87 -20.35
CA GLU A 1130 -47.20 -31.76 -18.92
C GLU A 1130 -48.69 -31.96 -18.54
N PRO A 1131 -49.00 -32.79 -17.52
CA PRO A 1131 -48.05 -33.62 -16.76
C PRO A 1131 -47.50 -34.75 -17.62
N GLU A 1132 -46.21 -35.05 -17.51
CA GLU A 1132 -45.65 -36.25 -18.13
C GLU A 1132 -46.31 -37.50 -17.51
N ASP A 1133 -47.00 -38.29 -18.33
CA ASP A 1133 -47.72 -39.46 -17.86
C ASP A 1133 -47.35 -40.76 -18.63
N ALA A 1134 -47.69 -41.90 -18.02
CA ALA A 1134 -47.39 -43.22 -18.56
C ALA A 1134 -48.53 -43.79 -19.42
N LEU A 1135 -49.57 -42.99 -19.70
CA LEU A 1135 -50.54 -43.33 -20.71
C LEU A 1135 -49.90 -43.15 -22.09
N GLY A 1136 -50.56 -43.68 -23.10
CA GLY A 1136 -50.02 -43.61 -24.44
C GLY A 1136 -51.06 -43.99 -25.47
N CYS A 1137 -50.79 -43.55 -26.70
CA CYS A 1137 -51.62 -43.89 -27.85
C CYS A 1137 -50.94 -44.92 -28.76
N GLU A 1138 -51.41 -46.17 -28.69
CA GLU A 1138 -50.93 -47.24 -29.59
C GLU A 1138 -51.43 -47.01 -31.03
N SER A 1139 -52.68 -46.58 -31.19
CA SER A 1139 -53.23 -46.16 -32.49
C SER A 1139 -54.48 -45.29 -32.35
N TYR A 1140 -54.57 -44.25 -33.19
CA TYR A 1140 -55.76 -43.43 -33.38
C TYR A 1140 -55.91 -43.14 -34.88
N SER A 1141 -56.95 -43.68 -35.51
CA SER A 1141 -57.13 -43.72 -36.96
C SER A 1141 -57.97 -42.57 -37.51
N SER A 1142 -58.73 -41.89 -36.67
CA SER A 1142 -59.61 -40.80 -37.09
C SER A 1142 -58.87 -39.48 -37.38
N CYS A 1143 -57.56 -39.43 -37.13
CA CYS A 1143 -56.71 -38.26 -37.36
C CYS A 1143 -55.84 -38.30 -38.63
N GLY A 1144 -55.82 -39.41 -39.38
CA GLY A 1144 -55.06 -39.52 -40.64
C GLY A 1144 -54.51 -40.90 -40.92
#